data_AF-A0AAC9QNR0-F1
#
_entry.id   AF-A0AAC9QNR0-F1
#
_cell.length_a   1.000
_cell.length_b   1.000
_cell.length_c   1.000
_cell.angle_alpha   90.00
_cell.angle_beta   90.00
_cell.angle_gamma   90.00
#
_symmetry.space_group_name_H-M   'P 1'
#
loop_
_entity.id
_entity.type
_entity.pdbx_description
1 polymer ?
#
loop_
_entity_poly.entity_id
_entity_poly.type
_entity_poly.pdbx_seq_one_letter_code
_entity_poly.pdbx_strand_id
1 'polypeptide(L)'
;MYKQEQSQKFREAFNVAVNLYMLDGLFVSYETFEIIEKCARRGYSLEQFNILMDNTRLSILKDSARIKNTNTSLEEKIKHNNLQTAYDYTSFNRRTMKNKYGLEGKAFERICAHDIIQAIVNLKEEPLPEKFDSSYLKYLHKCLYGKAFEWAGCIRQHQFQFSDSTVTKLLINNEIKKELLPEKFASSYLKGLHKYLYGKAFEWAVYIRQHLFQFSDGTVTETQNDNEIERLFKKIDQILAEKDNLRGLSREKFVDEASKIFAFLNNIYPFQFGSECTLRIFFEKMAEAGGYNLDFSVVTKQRMWFVCHAALPSDGSDVGDIIPMRHLFEDISNPEKVCVLKEFIAHMRDVDMIKYTEMKNKVFILPTEGSTYTGIYKDCSPDSIRLMVKDNYFICKKDYFAPETLKTLLPGQKLIFTASIPNNFQNILLPGEKLASLTEKEIATKIVKNASVQTSREKIRHLSKHVYRDSNILNKDINLINMDSGLSEQHVKQIVNFSKYTSQLSGTKVFNIRTPSRKRAEANYPKLVREVNNYISIVIATRKKILQKHQREQERCQQVVEIPNQVVQDILNLPKEEQIKALNANPQLNKDIEDFLNKVKTRLSTKEYQALDENHYEKLASSIGISMNRAREIAKIVQKAQVARHLSREYKICKSRTMAIAR
;
A
#
# COMPACT_ATOMS: atom_id res chain seq x y z
N MET A 1 19.50 2.75 21.58
CA MET A 1 20.27 2.73 20.32
C MET A 1 20.61 1.30 19.91
N TYR A 2 21.37 0.53 20.68
CA TYR A 2 21.76 -0.87 20.34
C TYR A 2 20.60 -1.83 19.95
N LYS A 3 19.49 -1.84 20.69
CA LYS A 3 18.29 -2.66 20.35
C LYS A 3 17.57 -2.21 19.07
N GLN A 4 17.69 -0.93 18.71
CA GLN A 4 17.03 -0.32 17.55
C GLN A 4 17.82 -0.65 16.26
N GLU A 5 19.14 -0.59 16.36
CA GLU A 5 20.10 -0.93 15.31
C GLU A 5 20.08 -2.44 14.99
N GLN A 6 20.05 -3.31 16.01
CA GLN A 6 19.87 -4.76 15.80
C GLN A 6 18.51 -5.10 15.17
N SER A 7 17.43 -4.41 15.54
CA SER A 7 16.10 -4.64 14.95
C SER A 7 16.06 -4.25 13.45
N GLN A 8 16.86 -3.26 13.05
CA GLN A 8 16.98 -2.82 11.66
C GLN A 8 17.70 -3.86 10.79
N LYS A 9 18.82 -4.41 11.26
CA LYS A 9 19.59 -5.48 10.57
C LYS A 9 18.74 -6.69 10.20
N PHE A 10 17.84 -7.13 11.09
CA PHE A 10 17.00 -8.30 10.81
C PHE A 10 15.71 -8.01 10.05
N ARG A 11 15.17 -6.78 10.13
CA ARG A 11 14.14 -6.31 9.17
C ARG A 11 14.69 -6.35 7.75
N GLU A 12 15.97 -6.04 7.59
CA GLU A 12 16.62 -6.08 6.30
C GLU A 12 16.85 -7.51 5.79
N ALA A 13 17.23 -8.47 6.65
CA ALA A 13 17.27 -9.88 6.30
C ALA A 13 15.91 -10.42 5.83
N PHE A 14 14.81 -9.94 6.44
CA PHE A 14 13.46 -10.23 6.00
C PHE A 14 13.17 -9.65 4.61
N ASN A 15 13.56 -8.40 4.35
CA ASN A 15 13.41 -7.77 3.03
C ASN A 15 14.21 -8.51 1.95
N VAL A 16 15.39 -9.03 2.29
CA VAL A 16 16.21 -9.86 1.40
C VAL A 16 15.48 -11.16 1.03
N ALA A 17 14.91 -11.86 2.01
CA ALA A 17 14.12 -13.06 1.76
C ALA A 17 12.90 -12.75 0.87
N VAL A 18 12.24 -11.61 1.08
CA VAL A 18 11.15 -11.13 0.22
C VAL A 18 11.65 -10.85 -1.20
N ASN A 19 12.80 -10.19 -1.37
CA ASN A 19 13.39 -9.91 -2.69
C ASN A 19 13.70 -11.19 -3.47
N LEU A 20 14.34 -12.17 -2.84
CA LEU A 20 14.68 -13.45 -3.47
C LEU A 20 13.43 -14.19 -3.94
N TYR A 21 12.37 -14.17 -3.14
CA TYR A 21 11.10 -14.78 -3.51
C TYR A 21 10.37 -14.00 -4.61
N MET A 22 10.23 -12.68 -4.42
CA MET A 22 9.40 -11.82 -5.27
C MET A 22 10.05 -11.55 -6.62
N LEU A 23 11.34 -11.23 -6.66
CA LEU A 23 12.04 -10.82 -7.88
C LEU A 23 12.74 -12.02 -8.55
N ASP A 24 13.50 -12.80 -7.78
CA ASP A 24 14.32 -13.88 -8.35
C ASP A 24 13.56 -15.21 -8.45
N GLY A 25 12.41 -15.33 -7.78
CA GLY A 25 11.58 -16.54 -7.81
C GLY A 25 12.15 -17.72 -7.03
N LEU A 26 13.14 -17.49 -6.16
CA LEU A 26 13.72 -18.52 -5.32
C LEU A 26 12.81 -18.83 -4.12
N PHE A 27 12.58 -20.12 -3.88
CA PHE A 27 11.76 -20.56 -2.75
C PHE A 27 12.56 -20.52 -1.44
N VAL A 28 12.21 -19.57 -0.56
CA VAL A 28 12.78 -19.48 0.79
C VAL A 28 12.07 -20.47 1.71
N SER A 29 12.83 -21.27 2.44
CA SER A 29 12.28 -22.30 3.34
C SER A 29 11.67 -21.70 4.60
N TYR A 30 10.66 -22.37 5.18
CA TYR A 30 10.04 -21.93 6.45
C TYR A 30 11.07 -21.84 7.58
N GLU A 31 11.98 -22.82 7.66
CA GLU A 31 13.04 -22.87 8.68
C GLU A 31 13.96 -21.64 8.57
N THR A 32 14.22 -21.18 7.35
CA THR A 32 15.02 -19.98 7.10
C THR A 32 14.27 -18.72 7.55
N PHE A 33 12.97 -18.63 7.24
CA PHE A 33 12.13 -17.53 7.73
C PHE A 33 12.04 -17.49 9.26
N GLU A 34 11.89 -18.64 9.91
CA GLU A 34 11.80 -18.73 11.36
C GLU A 34 13.09 -18.23 12.04
N ILE A 35 14.27 -18.54 11.48
CA ILE A 35 15.54 -18.00 11.98
C ILE A 35 15.56 -16.48 11.86
N ILE A 36 15.21 -15.93 10.69
CA ILE A 36 15.21 -14.47 10.46
C ILE A 36 14.28 -13.79 11.46
N GLU A 37 13.07 -14.32 11.66
CA GLU A 37 12.08 -13.77 12.58
C GLU A 37 12.54 -13.88 14.05
N LYS A 38 13.09 -15.04 14.43
CA LYS A 38 13.60 -15.28 15.79
C LYS A 38 14.76 -14.35 16.13
N CYS A 39 15.67 -14.14 15.19
CA CYS A 39 16.78 -13.20 15.36
C CYS A 39 16.27 -11.76 15.44
N ALA A 40 15.28 -11.38 14.63
CA ALA A 40 14.64 -10.05 14.67
C ALA A 40 13.98 -9.76 16.02
N ARG A 41 13.34 -10.75 16.64
CA ARG A 41 12.66 -10.59 17.93
C ARG A 41 13.62 -10.58 19.12
N ARG A 42 14.71 -11.34 19.06
CA ARG A 42 15.59 -11.59 20.22
C ARG A 42 16.91 -10.83 20.21
N GLY A 43 17.24 -10.10 19.14
CA GLY A 43 18.44 -9.24 19.07
C GLY A 43 19.75 -10.03 19.04
N TYR A 44 19.81 -11.08 18.22
CA TYR A 44 20.99 -11.95 18.13
C TYR A 44 22.17 -11.23 17.47
N SER A 45 23.41 -11.63 17.79
CA SER A 45 24.62 -11.16 17.09
C SER A 45 24.74 -11.79 15.69
N LEU A 46 25.59 -11.23 14.82
CA LEU A 46 25.90 -11.80 13.51
C LEU A 46 26.45 -13.23 13.63
N GLU A 47 27.30 -13.47 14.63
CA GLU A 47 27.85 -14.79 14.92
C GLU A 47 26.76 -15.79 15.30
N GLN A 48 25.84 -15.41 16.21
CA GLN A 48 24.70 -16.25 16.59
C GLN A 48 23.77 -16.53 15.41
N PHE A 49 23.54 -15.55 14.54
CA PHE A 49 22.79 -15.73 13.31
C PHE A 49 23.47 -16.75 12.38
N ASN A 50 24.78 -16.61 12.15
CA ASN A 50 25.53 -17.53 11.30
C ASN A 50 25.53 -18.97 11.84
N ILE A 51 25.69 -19.16 13.15
CA ILE A 51 25.59 -20.48 13.78
C ILE A 51 24.22 -21.12 13.53
N LEU A 52 23.13 -20.35 13.66
CA LEU A 52 21.78 -20.86 13.39
C LEU A 52 21.58 -21.19 11.91
N MET A 53 22.04 -20.33 11.01
CA MET A 53 21.97 -20.56 9.57
C MET A 53 22.74 -21.83 9.21
N ASP A 54 23.99 -21.98 9.63
CA ASP A 54 24.81 -23.15 9.32
C ASP A 54 24.21 -24.46 9.88
N ASN A 55 23.65 -24.44 11.09
CA ASN A 55 22.94 -25.60 11.65
C ASN A 55 21.70 -25.98 10.83
N THR A 56 20.88 -25.00 10.44
CA THR A 56 19.68 -25.24 9.64
C THR A 56 20.02 -25.66 8.21
N ARG A 57 21.08 -25.10 7.64
CA ARG A 57 21.64 -25.49 6.35
C ARG A 57 21.91 -26.99 6.29
N LEU A 58 22.51 -27.57 7.34
CA LEU A 58 22.73 -29.01 7.45
C LEU A 58 21.42 -29.81 7.50
N SER A 59 20.39 -29.30 8.17
CA SER A 59 19.05 -29.91 8.19
C SER A 59 18.41 -29.91 6.81
N ILE A 60 18.40 -28.76 6.13
CA ILE A 60 17.83 -28.61 4.78
C ILE A 60 18.52 -29.57 3.79
N LEU A 61 19.84 -29.71 3.88
CA LEU A 61 20.60 -30.66 3.06
C LEU A 61 20.25 -32.13 3.37
N LYS A 62 20.12 -32.50 4.65
CA LYS A 62 19.72 -33.86 5.05
C LYS A 62 18.31 -34.22 4.57
N ASP A 63 17.37 -33.29 4.72
CA ASP A 63 15.99 -33.48 4.26
C ASP A 63 15.91 -33.59 2.73
N SER A 64 16.69 -32.76 2.03
CA SER A 64 16.80 -32.80 0.57
C SER A 64 17.44 -34.10 0.06
N ALA A 65 18.42 -34.65 0.78
CA ALA A 65 19.05 -35.94 0.45
C ALA A 65 18.11 -37.14 0.67
N ARG A 66 17.25 -37.10 1.69
CA ARG A 66 16.19 -38.12 1.90
C ARG A 66 15.21 -38.16 0.73
N ILE A 67 14.80 -37.00 0.22
CA ILE A 67 13.90 -36.87 -0.94
C ILE A 67 14.57 -37.39 -2.22
N LYS A 68 15.88 -37.17 -2.37
CA LYS A 68 16.66 -37.73 -3.49
C LYS A 68 16.65 -39.26 -3.48
N ASN A 69 16.92 -39.89 -2.32
CA ASN A 69 16.93 -41.35 -2.18
C ASN A 69 15.58 -42.03 -2.45
N THR A 70 14.45 -41.36 -2.21
CA THR A 70 13.12 -41.89 -2.56
C THR A 70 12.82 -41.82 -4.07
N ASN A 71 13.44 -40.90 -4.80
CA ASN A 71 13.23 -40.75 -6.26
C ASN A 71 14.22 -41.57 -7.09
N THR A 72 15.39 -41.95 -6.54
CA THR A 72 16.38 -42.81 -7.22
C THR A 72 15.78 -44.14 -7.68
N SER A 73 14.78 -44.67 -6.97
CA SER A 73 14.07 -45.91 -7.32
C SER A 73 13.21 -45.79 -8.61
N LEU A 74 12.82 -44.59 -9.03
CA LEU A 74 12.13 -44.35 -10.30
C LEU A 74 13.10 -44.01 -11.43
N GLU A 75 14.22 -43.35 -11.12
CA GLU A 75 15.21 -42.87 -12.10
C GLU A 75 16.08 -43.99 -12.69
N GLU A 76 16.29 -45.10 -11.97
CA GLU A 76 17.03 -46.26 -12.50
C GLU A 76 16.34 -46.94 -13.70
N LYS A 77 15.05 -46.67 -13.94
CA LYS A 77 14.31 -47.18 -15.11
C LYS A 77 14.46 -46.35 -16.39
N ILE A 78 15.12 -45.19 -16.35
CA ILE A 78 15.27 -44.27 -17.50
C ILE A 78 16.75 -44.12 -17.89
N LYS A 79 17.50 -45.23 -17.93
CA LYS A 79 18.94 -45.26 -18.28
C LYS A 79 19.22 -45.31 -19.79
N HIS A 80 18.21 -45.26 -20.66
CA HIS A 80 18.41 -45.32 -22.11
C HIS A 80 17.73 -44.13 -22.81
N ASN A 81 18.52 -43.08 -23.05
CA ASN A 81 18.56 -42.36 -24.33
C ASN A 81 19.64 -41.28 -24.30
N ASN A 82 20.78 -41.61 -24.91
CA ASN A 82 21.87 -40.68 -25.19
C ASN A 82 21.44 -39.70 -26.28
N LEU A 83 21.35 -38.42 -25.94
CA LEU A 83 21.39 -37.31 -26.88
C LEU A 83 22.24 -36.21 -26.27
N GLN A 84 23.50 -36.18 -26.69
CA GLN A 84 24.56 -35.33 -26.19
C GLN A 84 24.71 -34.09 -27.09
N THR A 85 23.90 -33.06 -26.83
CA THR A 85 24.08 -31.70 -27.40
C THR A 85 23.56 -30.59 -26.47
N ALA A 86 24.47 -29.62 -26.21
CA ALA A 86 24.32 -28.16 -26.07
C ALA A 86 24.22 -27.39 -24.71
N TYR A 87 24.29 -27.97 -23.50
CA TYR A 87 24.27 -27.14 -22.26
C TYR A 87 25.09 -27.71 -21.08
N ASP A 88 26.39 -27.43 -21.03
CA ASP A 88 27.32 -27.95 -20.00
C ASP A 88 27.14 -27.34 -18.60
N TYR A 89 26.32 -26.29 -18.47
CA TYR A 89 25.92 -25.71 -17.18
C TYR A 89 24.77 -26.45 -16.50
N THR A 90 24.09 -27.41 -17.15
CA THR A 90 22.87 -28.04 -16.61
C THR A 90 23.03 -29.52 -16.29
N SER A 91 22.27 -30.03 -15.32
CA SER A 91 22.25 -31.45 -14.93
C SER A 91 21.54 -32.35 -15.97
N PHE A 92 21.58 -33.67 -15.77
CA PHE A 92 21.07 -34.71 -16.68
C PHE A 92 19.63 -34.47 -17.16
N ASN A 93 18.76 -33.88 -16.33
CA ASN A 93 17.36 -33.55 -16.66
C ASN A 93 17.16 -32.14 -17.28
N ARG A 94 18.24 -31.40 -17.52
CA ARG A 94 18.32 -30.07 -18.19
C ARG A 94 17.42 -28.97 -17.61
N ARG A 95 17.03 -29.05 -16.33
CA ARG A 95 16.16 -28.05 -15.66
C ARG A 95 16.82 -27.30 -14.50
N THR A 96 17.92 -27.81 -13.94
CA THR A 96 18.67 -27.18 -12.85
C THR A 96 20.13 -27.06 -13.23
N MET A 97 20.80 -25.95 -12.88
CA MET A 97 22.23 -25.80 -13.14
C MET A 97 23.08 -26.72 -12.27
N LYS A 98 24.23 -27.16 -12.79
CA LYS A 98 25.25 -27.88 -12.03
C LYS A 98 25.61 -27.07 -10.80
N ASN A 99 25.48 -27.69 -9.64
CA ASN A 99 25.67 -27.06 -8.35
C ASN A 99 26.43 -27.99 -7.41
N LYS A 100 27.19 -27.41 -6.48
CA LYS A 100 28.03 -28.12 -5.51
C LYS A 100 27.26 -29.05 -4.58
N TYR A 101 25.94 -28.90 -4.48
CA TYR A 101 25.08 -29.76 -3.67
C TYR A 101 24.62 -31.02 -4.41
N GLY A 102 24.69 -31.03 -5.75
CA GLY A 102 24.13 -32.10 -6.58
C GLY A 102 22.60 -32.25 -6.42
N LEU A 103 21.89 -31.14 -6.16
CA LEU A 103 20.43 -31.10 -5.96
C LEU A 103 19.71 -30.54 -7.19
N GLU A 104 18.42 -30.89 -7.35
CA GLU A 104 17.57 -30.41 -8.46
C GLU A 104 16.28 -29.74 -7.95
N GLY A 105 15.69 -28.88 -8.79
CA GLY A 105 14.38 -28.26 -8.56
C GLY A 105 14.26 -27.51 -7.23
N LYS A 106 13.12 -27.68 -6.54
CA LYS A 106 12.83 -26.97 -5.28
C LYS A 106 13.83 -27.25 -4.16
N ALA A 107 14.47 -28.42 -4.15
CA ALA A 107 15.50 -28.74 -3.16
C ALA A 107 16.73 -27.84 -3.34
N PHE A 108 17.15 -27.62 -4.59
CA PHE A 108 18.19 -26.65 -4.92
C PHE A 108 17.76 -25.22 -4.60
N GLU A 109 16.55 -24.81 -4.99
CA GLU A 109 16.05 -23.44 -4.74
C GLU A 109 16.07 -23.11 -3.24
N ARG A 110 15.63 -24.04 -2.38
CA ARG A 110 15.63 -23.88 -0.91
C ARG A 110 17.01 -23.62 -0.35
N ILE A 111 17.98 -24.48 -0.66
CA ILE A 111 19.33 -24.36 -0.11
C ILE A 111 20.08 -23.16 -0.69
N CYS A 112 19.86 -22.86 -1.97
CA CYS A 112 20.45 -21.71 -2.64
C CYS A 112 19.94 -20.41 -2.03
N ALA A 113 18.62 -20.27 -1.83
CA ALA A 113 18.05 -19.11 -1.15
C ALA A 113 18.58 -18.94 0.27
N HIS A 114 18.71 -20.04 1.02
CA HIS A 114 19.27 -20.03 2.37
C HIS A 114 20.71 -19.50 2.41
N ASP A 115 21.58 -20.01 1.53
CA ASP A 115 22.98 -19.60 1.46
C ASP A 115 23.10 -18.12 1.00
N ILE A 116 22.26 -17.66 0.07
CA ILE A 116 22.24 -16.26 -0.40
C ILE A 116 21.79 -15.30 0.70
N ILE A 117 20.75 -15.64 1.48
CA ILE A 117 20.28 -14.81 2.60
C ILE A 117 21.41 -14.61 3.60
N GLN A 118 22.09 -15.69 3.97
CA GLN A 118 23.23 -15.63 4.89
C GLN A 118 24.34 -14.74 4.32
N ALA A 119 24.68 -14.91 3.04
CA ALA A 119 25.71 -14.12 2.36
C ALA A 119 25.38 -12.62 2.34
N ILE A 120 24.13 -12.24 2.04
CA ILE A 120 23.72 -10.82 2.01
C ILE A 120 23.79 -10.20 3.40
N VAL A 121 23.36 -10.92 4.44
CA VAL A 121 23.47 -10.42 5.82
C VAL A 121 24.92 -10.20 6.22
N ASN A 122 25.84 -11.09 5.82
CA ASN A 122 27.27 -10.92 6.07
C ASN A 122 27.87 -9.75 5.27
N LEU A 123 27.55 -9.64 3.97
CA LEU A 123 28.00 -8.55 3.10
C LEU A 123 27.57 -7.16 3.59
N LYS A 124 26.48 -7.07 4.37
CA LYS A 124 26.03 -5.80 4.95
C LYS A 124 26.95 -5.30 6.05
N GLU A 125 27.59 -6.19 6.80
CA GLU A 125 28.53 -5.85 7.87
C GLU A 125 29.95 -5.60 7.34
N GLU A 126 30.22 -5.98 6.09
CA GLU A 126 31.48 -5.65 5.45
C GLU A 126 31.58 -4.14 5.18
N PRO A 127 32.77 -3.55 5.37
CA PRO A 127 33.00 -2.15 5.04
C PRO A 127 32.77 -1.91 3.54
N LEU A 128 32.27 -0.73 3.21
CA LEU A 128 32.09 -0.33 1.82
C LEU A 128 33.45 -0.31 1.09
N PRO A 129 33.49 -0.74 -0.19
CA PRO A 129 34.73 -0.71 -0.94
C PRO A 129 35.14 0.73 -1.23
N GLU A 130 36.44 0.97 -1.34
CA GLU A 130 36.97 2.26 -1.75
C GLU A 130 36.50 2.62 -3.17
N LYS A 131 36.49 1.62 -4.07
CA LYS A 131 36.12 1.72 -5.49
C LYS A 131 34.94 0.81 -5.81
N PHE A 132 33.95 1.33 -6.53
CA PHE A 132 32.86 0.55 -7.11
C PHE A 132 33.20 0.27 -8.57
N ASP A 133 33.56 -0.98 -8.85
CA ASP A 133 33.96 -1.41 -10.19
C ASP A 133 33.52 -2.86 -10.48
N SER A 134 33.86 -3.35 -11.67
CA SER A 134 33.58 -4.71 -12.11
C SER A 134 34.25 -5.78 -11.24
N SER A 135 35.35 -5.46 -10.54
CA SER A 135 36.01 -6.37 -9.60
C SER A 135 35.16 -6.55 -8.34
N TYR A 136 34.61 -5.46 -7.80
CA TYR A 136 33.65 -5.53 -6.69
C TYR A 136 32.37 -6.27 -7.10
N LEU A 137 31.87 -6.06 -8.33
CA LEU A 137 30.71 -6.80 -8.83
C LEU A 137 30.97 -8.32 -8.90
N LYS A 138 32.14 -8.75 -9.39
CA LYS A 138 32.57 -10.16 -9.40
C LYS A 138 32.74 -10.72 -7.98
N TYR A 139 33.26 -9.91 -7.05
CA TYR A 139 33.39 -10.25 -5.64
C TYR A 139 32.02 -10.53 -5.01
N LEU A 140 31.06 -9.63 -5.17
CA LEU A 140 29.69 -9.82 -4.68
C LEU A 140 29.09 -11.11 -5.23
N HIS A 141 29.20 -11.36 -6.53
CA HIS A 141 28.70 -12.60 -7.13
C HIS A 141 29.37 -13.85 -6.50
N LYS A 142 30.69 -13.79 -6.26
CA LYS A 142 31.42 -14.89 -5.61
C LYS A 142 30.93 -15.13 -4.19
N CYS A 143 30.67 -14.07 -3.41
CA CYS A 143 30.14 -14.20 -2.05
C CYS A 143 28.73 -14.80 -2.03
N LEU A 144 27.84 -14.32 -2.91
CA LEU A 144 26.44 -14.76 -2.98
C LEU A 144 26.31 -16.22 -3.43
N TYR A 145 27.13 -16.64 -4.39
CA TYR A 145 26.95 -17.92 -5.09
C TYR A 145 28.09 -18.92 -4.87
N GLY A 146 29.13 -18.57 -4.12
CA GLY A 146 30.32 -19.40 -3.93
C GLY A 146 30.04 -20.75 -3.25
N LYS A 147 29.03 -20.83 -2.40
CA LYS A 147 28.58 -22.10 -1.79
C LYS A 147 27.82 -22.99 -2.80
N ALA A 148 27.14 -22.41 -3.79
CA ALA A 148 26.28 -23.11 -4.74
C ALA A 148 26.98 -23.50 -6.04
N PHE A 149 27.83 -22.63 -6.59
CA PHE A 149 28.41 -22.77 -7.92
C PHE A 149 29.93 -22.71 -7.90
N GLU A 150 30.57 -23.50 -8.77
CA GLU A 150 32.02 -23.50 -8.94
C GLU A 150 32.51 -22.25 -9.68
N TRP A 151 31.72 -21.76 -10.64
CA TRP A 151 31.99 -20.59 -11.47
C TRP A 151 31.60 -19.26 -10.80
N ALA A 152 31.33 -19.25 -9.48
CA ALA A 152 30.91 -18.04 -8.80
C ALA A 152 32.00 -16.94 -8.87
N GLY A 153 31.66 -15.81 -9.52
CA GLY A 153 32.57 -14.69 -9.76
C GLY A 153 33.12 -14.64 -11.19
N CYS A 154 32.87 -15.68 -12.00
CA CYS A 154 33.24 -15.74 -13.41
C CYS A 154 32.12 -15.14 -14.28
N ILE A 155 32.49 -14.28 -15.24
CA ILE A 155 31.56 -13.77 -16.25
C ILE A 155 31.25 -14.86 -17.28
N ARG A 156 30.03 -14.83 -17.84
CA ARG A 156 29.53 -15.86 -18.78
C ARG A 156 30.30 -15.94 -20.11
N GLN A 157 31.11 -14.92 -20.40
CA GLN A 157 31.93 -14.85 -21.61
C GLN A 157 33.18 -15.72 -21.51
N HIS A 158 33.69 -16.00 -20.30
CA HIS A 158 34.86 -16.84 -20.13
C HIS A 158 34.50 -18.32 -20.06
N GLN A 159 35.30 -19.16 -20.70
CA GLN A 159 35.20 -20.60 -20.50
C GLN A 159 35.53 -20.94 -19.05
N PHE A 160 34.74 -21.84 -18.46
CA PHE A 160 34.93 -22.36 -17.13
C PHE A 160 35.06 -23.88 -17.19
N GLN A 161 36.10 -24.42 -16.57
CA GLN A 161 36.30 -25.85 -16.42
C GLN A 161 35.77 -26.29 -15.05
N PHE A 162 34.77 -27.17 -15.04
CA PHE A 162 34.21 -27.77 -13.85
C PHE A 162 35.14 -28.84 -13.28
N SER A 163 34.95 -29.16 -11.99
CA SER A 163 35.65 -30.26 -11.30
C SER A 163 35.42 -31.65 -11.93
N ASP A 164 34.28 -31.84 -12.61
CA ASP A 164 33.96 -33.05 -13.39
C ASP A 164 34.65 -33.10 -14.77
N SER A 165 35.60 -32.18 -15.02
CA SER A 165 36.34 -32.00 -16.27
C SER A 165 35.51 -31.56 -17.47
N THR A 166 34.21 -31.27 -17.29
CA THR A 166 33.44 -30.63 -18.34
C THR A 166 33.83 -29.16 -18.45
N VAL A 167 33.92 -28.66 -19.68
CA VAL A 167 34.20 -27.24 -19.94
C VAL A 167 32.94 -26.62 -20.51
N THR A 168 32.59 -25.44 -20.04
CA THR A 168 31.47 -24.68 -20.59
C THR A 168 31.78 -24.30 -22.03
N LYS A 169 31.01 -24.78 -23.00
CA LYS A 169 31.11 -24.26 -24.36
C LYS A 169 30.80 -22.76 -24.36
N LEU A 170 31.75 -21.98 -24.86
CA LEU A 170 31.54 -20.58 -25.19
C LEU A 170 30.38 -20.53 -26.19
N LEU A 171 29.33 -19.77 -25.88
CA LEU A 171 28.25 -19.51 -26.83
C LEU A 171 28.80 -18.61 -27.95
N ILE A 172 29.59 -19.19 -28.86
CA ILE A 172 29.89 -18.59 -30.16
C ILE A 172 28.66 -18.86 -31.03
N ASN A 173 27.92 -17.80 -31.33
CA ASN A 173 26.56 -17.78 -31.88
C ASN A 173 26.36 -18.36 -33.30
N ASN A 174 27.22 -19.27 -33.79
CA ASN A 174 27.15 -19.74 -35.19
C ASN A 174 26.49 -21.12 -35.41
N GLU A 175 26.24 -21.94 -34.38
CA GLU A 175 25.66 -23.29 -34.57
C GLU A 175 24.17 -23.43 -34.22
N ILE A 176 23.50 -22.41 -33.69
CA ILE A 176 22.03 -22.41 -33.51
C ILE A 176 21.32 -22.02 -34.82
N LYS A 177 21.83 -22.50 -35.97
CA LYS A 177 21.19 -22.29 -37.27
C LYS A 177 20.20 -23.40 -37.65
N LYS A 178 20.04 -24.50 -36.89
CA LYS A 178 19.18 -25.60 -37.40
C LYS A 178 18.50 -26.58 -36.44
N GLU A 179 18.80 -26.65 -35.15
CA GLU A 179 18.07 -27.60 -34.28
C GLU A 179 17.00 -26.91 -33.43
N LEU A 180 15.76 -27.06 -33.89
CA LEU A 180 14.56 -26.86 -33.08
C LEU A 180 14.68 -27.67 -31.78
N LEU A 181 14.81 -26.99 -30.64
CA LEU A 181 14.54 -27.61 -29.34
C LEU A 181 13.03 -27.84 -29.20
N PRO A 182 12.56 -29.04 -28.78
CA PRO A 182 11.15 -29.40 -28.83
C PRO A 182 10.24 -28.51 -27.98
N GLU A 183 9.07 -28.21 -28.52
CA GLU A 183 7.92 -27.43 -28.01
C GLU A 183 7.48 -27.62 -26.54
N LYS A 184 8.08 -28.55 -25.78
CA LYS A 184 7.60 -28.96 -24.44
C LYS A 184 8.35 -28.38 -23.23
N PHE A 185 9.42 -27.59 -23.42
CA PHE A 185 10.36 -27.30 -22.32
C PHE A 185 10.30 -25.91 -21.68
N ALA A 186 9.61 -24.95 -22.29
CA ALA A 186 9.19 -23.74 -21.60
C ALA A 186 7.71 -23.91 -21.29
N SER A 187 7.32 -23.77 -20.02
CA SER A 187 5.93 -23.85 -19.59
C SER A 187 5.01 -23.18 -20.63
N SER A 188 4.19 -24.00 -21.29
CA SER A 188 3.22 -23.56 -22.29
C SER A 188 2.31 -22.45 -21.73
N TYR A 189 2.18 -22.39 -20.41
CA TYR A 189 1.51 -21.33 -19.68
C TYR A 189 2.29 -20.00 -19.68
N LEU A 190 3.60 -19.97 -19.44
CA LEU A 190 4.39 -18.73 -19.46
C LEU A 190 4.57 -18.17 -20.88
N LYS A 191 4.84 -19.06 -21.86
CA LYS A 191 4.85 -18.69 -23.28
C LYS A 191 3.46 -18.28 -23.77
N GLY A 192 2.41 -18.99 -23.32
CA GLY A 192 1.02 -18.68 -23.61
C GLY A 192 0.59 -17.34 -23.03
N LEU A 193 1.00 -17.01 -21.80
CA LEU A 193 0.73 -15.73 -21.15
C LEU A 193 1.51 -14.59 -21.83
N HIS A 194 2.76 -14.81 -22.20
CA HIS A 194 3.58 -13.81 -22.92
C HIS A 194 3.03 -13.54 -24.34
N LYS A 195 2.63 -14.59 -25.08
CA LYS A 195 1.93 -14.48 -26.36
C LYS A 195 0.57 -13.82 -26.22
N TYR A 196 -0.20 -14.17 -25.19
CA TYR A 196 -1.53 -13.63 -24.94
C TYR A 196 -1.48 -12.14 -24.57
N LEU A 197 -0.50 -11.73 -23.77
CA LEU A 197 -0.34 -10.35 -23.33
C LEU A 197 0.31 -9.45 -24.41
N TYR A 198 1.26 -9.97 -25.21
CA TYR A 198 2.11 -9.14 -26.06
C TYR A 198 2.16 -9.55 -27.54
N GLY A 199 1.64 -10.72 -27.91
CA GLY A 199 1.71 -11.25 -29.28
C GLY A 199 0.86 -10.51 -30.31
N LYS A 200 0.03 -9.55 -29.89
CA LYS A 200 -0.67 -8.61 -30.78
C LYS A 200 0.11 -7.32 -31.06
N ALA A 201 1.11 -7.00 -30.24
CA ALA A 201 1.87 -5.74 -30.31
C ALA A 201 3.34 -5.95 -30.71
N PHE A 202 3.91 -7.10 -30.39
CA PHE A 202 5.33 -7.38 -30.60
C PHE A 202 5.55 -8.79 -31.11
N GLU A 203 6.29 -8.90 -32.21
CA GLU A 203 6.50 -10.15 -32.96
C GLU A 203 7.37 -11.16 -32.19
N TRP A 204 8.17 -10.70 -31.22
CA TRP A 204 9.05 -11.51 -30.38
C TRP A 204 8.38 -12.09 -29.13
N ALA A 205 7.07 -11.85 -28.93
CA ALA A 205 6.34 -12.35 -27.78
C ALA A 205 6.27 -13.89 -27.80
N VAL A 206 7.23 -14.53 -27.12
CA VAL A 206 7.41 -15.97 -26.77
C VAL A 206 8.91 -16.32 -26.60
N TYR A 207 9.82 -15.44 -27.04
CA TYR A 207 11.26 -15.66 -26.96
C TYR A 207 11.87 -15.28 -25.59
N ILE A 208 12.76 -16.14 -25.09
CA ILE A 208 13.58 -15.90 -23.89
C ILE A 208 14.81 -15.09 -24.34
N ARG A 209 15.31 -14.15 -23.50
CA ARG A 209 16.46 -13.25 -23.75
C ARG A 209 17.77 -13.90 -24.25
N GLN A 210 17.82 -15.23 -24.32
CA GLN A 210 18.94 -16.02 -24.83
C GLN A 210 18.85 -16.29 -26.35
N HIS A 211 17.91 -15.67 -27.08
CA HIS A 211 17.70 -15.90 -28.51
C HIS A 211 17.73 -14.60 -29.34
N LEU A 212 18.40 -14.65 -30.49
CA LEU A 212 18.28 -13.64 -31.56
C LEU A 212 16.86 -13.68 -32.13
N PHE A 213 16.25 -12.51 -32.31
CA PHE A 213 14.94 -12.37 -32.93
C PHE A 213 15.09 -11.69 -34.29
N GLN A 214 14.51 -12.30 -35.33
CA GLN A 214 14.37 -11.70 -36.65
C GLN A 214 12.96 -11.14 -36.77
N PHE A 215 12.86 -9.83 -36.94
CA PHE A 215 11.61 -9.13 -37.18
C PHE A 215 11.06 -9.47 -38.57
N SER A 216 9.75 -9.28 -38.78
CA SER A 216 9.07 -9.52 -40.06
C SER A 216 9.64 -8.67 -41.21
N ASP A 217 10.28 -7.55 -40.89
CA ASP A 217 10.96 -6.67 -41.86
C ASP A 217 12.35 -7.17 -42.27
N GLY A 218 12.79 -8.32 -41.74
CA GLY A 218 14.07 -8.94 -42.04
C GLY A 218 15.23 -8.48 -41.16
N THR A 219 15.03 -7.49 -40.27
CA THR A 219 16.06 -7.07 -39.32
C THR A 219 16.26 -8.11 -38.23
N VAL A 220 17.51 -8.31 -37.81
CA VAL A 220 17.89 -9.24 -36.73
C VAL A 220 18.55 -8.41 -35.64
N THR A 221 18.29 -8.70 -34.36
CA THR A 221 19.08 -8.11 -33.25
C THR A 221 20.57 -8.34 -33.53
N GLU A 222 21.37 -7.28 -33.73
CA GLU A 222 22.76 -7.37 -34.23
C GLU A 222 23.72 -8.14 -33.30
N THR A 223 24.71 -8.78 -33.90
CA THR A 223 25.81 -9.52 -33.25
C THR A 223 27.08 -8.67 -33.21
N GLN A 224 27.76 -8.51 -32.05
CA GLN A 224 29.13 -7.94 -32.03
C GLN A 224 30.10 -8.59 -31.01
N ASN A 225 31.26 -9.02 -31.52
CA ASN A 225 32.60 -9.30 -30.95
C ASN A 225 32.85 -10.09 -29.63
N ASP A 226 33.92 -10.91 -29.68
CA ASP A 226 34.42 -11.86 -28.67
C ASP A 226 34.92 -11.26 -27.33
N ASN A 227 34.75 -9.97 -27.03
CA ASN A 227 35.14 -9.33 -25.74
C ASN A 227 34.17 -8.23 -25.25
N GLU A 228 32.90 -8.30 -25.63
CA GLU A 228 31.93 -7.23 -25.34
C GLU A 228 31.73 -6.96 -23.83
N ILE A 229 31.55 -7.97 -22.97
CA ILE A 229 31.30 -7.76 -21.53
C ILE A 229 32.49 -7.07 -20.86
N GLU A 230 33.71 -7.49 -21.19
CA GLU A 230 34.92 -6.87 -20.63
C GLU A 230 35.13 -5.43 -21.09
N ARG A 231 34.86 -5.13 -22.37
CA ARG A 231 34.92 -3.76 -22.89
C ARG A 231 33.93 -2.87 -22.16
N LEU A 232 32.71 -3.36 -21.94
CA LEU A 232 31.65 -2.60 -21.28
C LEU A 232 31.93 -2.45 -19.77
N PHE A 233 32.52 -3.45 -19.12
CA PHE A 233 33.02 -3.31 -17.75
C PHE A 233 34.08 -2.23 -17.63
N LYS A 234 35.08 -2.20 -18.52
CA LYS A 234 36.09 -1.11 -18.54
C LYS A 234 35.44 0.27 -18.70
N LYS A 235 34.43 0.39 -19.56
CA LYS A 235 33.66 1.64 -19.75
C LYS A 235 32.96 2.06 -18.45
N ILE A 236 32.31 1.13 -17.75
CA ILE A 236 31.61 1.42 -16.49
C ILE A 236 32.60 1.79 -15.39
N ASP A 237 33.70 1.04 -15.28
CA ASP A 237 34.75 1.28 -14.28
C ASP A 237 35.34 2.69 -14.47
N GLN A 238 35.54 3.12 -15.72
CA GLN A 238 35.95 4.48 -16.05
C GLN A 238 34.89 5.52 -15.66
N ILE A 239 33.62 5.31 -16.03
CA ILE A 239 32.52 6.23 -15.68
C ILE A 239 32.39 6.40 -14.16
N LEU A 240 32.48 5.29 -13.41
CA LEU A 240 32.37 5.31 -11.95
C LEU A 240 33.60 5.99 -11.32
N ALA A 241 34.81 5.76 -11.84
CA ALA A 241 36.01 6.44 -11.36
C ALA A 241 35.98 7.95 -11.62
N GLU A 242 35.57 8.39 -12.81
CA GLU A 242 35.46 9.82 -13.19
C GLU A 242 34.41 10.56 -12.35
N LYS A 243 33.37 9.86 -11.90
CA LYS A 243 32.27 10.42 -11.09
C LYS A 243 32.42 10.13 -9.59
N ASP A 244 33.61 9.78 -9.12
CA ASP A 244 33.89 9.43 -7.72
C ASP A 244 32.87 8.44 -7.11
N ASN A 245 32.55 7.38 -7.84
CA ASN A 245 31.55 6.37 -7.50
C ASN A 245 30.16 6.93 -7.20
N LEU A 246 29.80 8.06 -7.81
CA LEU A 246 28.55 8.80 -7.59
C LEU A 246 28.39 9.38 -6.16
N ARG A 247 29.49 9.51 -5.41
CA ARG A 247 29.49 10.12 -4.07
C ARG A 247 29.28 11.63 -4.16
N GLY A 248 28.71 12.21 -3.09
CA GLY A 248 28.52 13.66 -2.97
C GLY A 248 27.46 14.28 -3.91
N LEU A 249 26.78 13.48 -4.74
CA LEU A 249 25.67 13.94 -5.58
C LEU A 249 24.41 14.14 -4.75
N SER A 250 23.48 15.00 -5.21
CA SER A 250 22.11 15.02 -4.68
C SER A 250 21.39 13.72 -5.04
N ARG A 251 20.34 13.37 -4.29
CA ARG A 251 19.57 12.14 -4.50
C ARG A 251 19.01 12.04 -5.93
N GLU A 252 18.52 13.15 -6.48
CA GLU A 252 17.97 13.23 -7.82
C GLU A 252 19.04 12.96 -8.89
N LYS A 253 20.24 13.53 -8.73
CA LYS A 253 21.37 13.26 -9.63
C LYS A 253 21.87 11.83 -9.50
N PHE A 254 21.97 11.32 -8.26
CA PHE A 254 22.31 9.92 -8.01
C PHE A 254 21.32 8.98 -8.71
N VAL A 255 20.01 9.20 -8.56
CA VAL A 255 18.95 8.42 -9.22
C VAL A 255 19.10 8.44 -10.76
N ASP A 256 19.33 9.61 -11.34
CA ASP A 256 19.48 9.75 -12.79
C ASP A 256 20.69 8.99 -13.33
N GLU A 257 21.84 9.07 -12.66
CA GLU A 257 23.07 8.37 -13.07
C GLU A 257 23.01 6.87 -12.76
N ALA A 258 22.65 6.50 -11.54
CA ALA A 258 22.60 5.10 -11.10
C ALA A 258 21.61 4.27 -11.93
N SER A 259 20.45 4.84 -12.29
CA SER A 259 19.46 4.14 -13.11
C SER A 259 19.98 3.81 -14.52
N LYS A 260 20.75 4.71 -15.14
CA LYS A 260 21.39 4.49 -16.45
C LYS A 260 22.42 3.37 -16.37
N ILE A 261 23.31 3.42 -15.38
CA ILE A 261 24.34 2.39 -15.18
C ILE A 261 23.69 1.04 -14.85
N PHE A 262 22.64 1.02 -14.02
CA PHE A 262 21.89 -0.20 -13.70
C PHE A 262 21.24 -0.81 -14.95
N ALA A 263 20.55 0.01 -15.76
CA ALA A 263 19.94 -0.44 -17.00
C ALA A 263 20.98 -1.04 -17.96
N PHE A 264 22.11 -0.35 -18.12
CA PHE A 264 23.21 -0.80 -18.97
C PHE A 264 23.80 -2.13 -18.48
N LEU A 265 24.14 -2.26 -17.20
CA LEU A 265 24.62 -3.51 -16.61
C LEU A 265 23.61 -4.66 -16.72
N ASN A 266 22.33 -4.35 -16.55
CA ASN A 266 21.26 -5.32 -16.68
C ASN A 266 21.12 -5.81 -18.14
N ASN A 267 21.36 -4.95 -19.13
CA ASN A 267 21.33 -5.31 -20.55
C ASN A 267 22.48 -6.26 -20.92
N ILE A 268 23.67 -6.06 -20.33
CA ILE A 268 24.86 -6.89 -20.57
C ILE A 268 24.70 -8.31 -20.03
N TYR A 269 24.02 -8.43 -18.89
CA TYR A 269 23.79 -9.69 -18.18
C TYR A 269 25.10 -10.47 -17.94
N PRO A 270 25.98 -10.00 -17.04
CA PRO A 270 27.37 -10.42 -17.02
C PRO A 270 27.63 -11.86 -16.53
N PHE A 271 26.75 -12.40 -15.69
CA PHE A 271 26.90 -13.74 -15.11
C PHE A 271 25.88 -14.72 -15.69
N GLN A 272 26.20 -16.01 -15.63
CA GLN A 272 25.33 -17.07 -16.15
C GLN A 272 24.03 -17.21 -15.34
N PHE A 273 24.08 -16.93 -14.04
CA PHE A 273 22.91 -16.83 -13.16
C PHE A 273 23.19 -15.88 -12.02
N GLY A 274 22.16 -15.23 -11.50
CA GLY A 274 22.28 -14.37 -10.34
C GLY A 274 22.75 -12.95 -10.63
N SER A 275 22.76 -12.55 -11.91
CA SER A 275 23.09 -11.18 -12.33
C SER A 275 22.16 -10.16 -11.66
N GLU A 276 20.86 -10.46 -11.63
CA GLU A 276 19.84 -9.55 -11.10
C GLU A 276 20.03 -9.27 -9.61
N CYS A 277 20.27 -10.31 -8.80
CA CYS A 277 20.52 -10.16 -7.37
C CYS A 277 21.85 -9.44 -7.10
N THR A 278 22.92 -9.85 -7.79
CA THR A 278 24.26 -9.23 -7.65
C THR A 278 24.20 -7.74 -7.96
N LEU A 279 23.53 -7.35 -9.06
CA LEU A 279 23.38 -5.94 -9.44
C LEU A 279 22.60 -5.15 -8.39
N ARG A 280 21.49 -5.68 -7.87
CA ARG A 280 20.75 -4.97 -6.81
C ARG A 280 21.62 -4.70 -5.59
N ILE A 281 22.37 -5.70 -5.09
CA ILE A 281 23.28 -5.53 -3.95
C ILE A 281 24.40 -4.53 -4.27
N PHE A 282 24.96 -4.57 -5.47
CA PHE A 282 25.97 -3.60 -5.91
C PHE A 282 25.46 -2.15 -5.83
N PHE A 283 24.23 -1.90 -6.32
CA PHE A 283 23.62 -0.57 -6.28
C PHE A 283 23.11 -0.17 -4.89
N GLU A 284 22.64 -1.12 -4.06
CA GLU A 284 22.33 -0.87 -2.64
C GLU A 284 23.58 -0.37 -1.90
N LYS A 285 24.71 -1.05 -2.08
CA LYS A 285 26.01 -0.66 -1.48
C LYS A 285 26.53 0.68 -2.03
N MET A 286 26.32 0.94 -3.32
CA MET A 286 26.68 2.23 -3.92
C MET A 286 25.82 3.37 -3.38
N ALA A 287 24.52 3.15 -3.21
CA ALA A 287 23.63 4.12 -2.58
C ALA A 287 24.03 4.40 -1.14
N GLU A 288 24.35 3.35 -0.37
CA GLU A 288 24.84 3.44 1.01
C GLU A 288 26.10 4.33 1.08
N ALA A 289 27.06 4.14 0.17
CA ALA A 289 28.26 4.97 0.05
C ALA A 289 27.96 6.44 -0.31
N GLY A 290 26.86 6.70 -1.01
CA GLY A 290 26.38 8.04 -1.34
C GLY A 290 25.53 8.70 -0.25
N GLY A 291 25.25 8.02 0.87
CA GLY A 291 24.36 8.51 1.93
C GLY A 291 22.87 8.30 1.64
N TYR A 292 22.53 7.43 0.70
CA TYR A 292 21.18 7.06 0.30
C TYR A 292 20.88 5.59 0.61
N ASN A 293 19.64 5.18 0.45
CA ASN A 293 19.24 3.78 0.54
C ASN A 293 18.40 3.44 -0.69
N LEU A 294 18.62 2.29 -1.31
CA LEU A 294 17.75 1.75 -2.37
C LEU A 294 17.02 0.54 -1.81
N ASP A 295 15.69 0.60 -1.76
CA ASP A 295 14.90 -0.50 -1.22
C ASP A 295 14.17 -1.28 -2.33
N PHE A 296 14.80 -2.33 -2.84
CA PHE A 296 14.16 -3.18 -3.86
C PHE A 296 12.99 -4.01 -3.31
N SER A 297 12.77 -4.08 -1.99
CA SER A 297 11.68 -4.86 -1.37
C SER A 297 10.29 -4.35 -1.70
N VAL A 298 10.18 -3.12 -2.22
CA VAL A 298 8.92 -2.53 -2.65
C VAL A 298 8.67 -2.69 -4.15
N VAL A 299 9.58 -3.34 -4.88
CA VAL A 299 9.48 -3.56 -6.32
C VAL A 299 8.83 -4.91 -6.62
N THR A 300 7.83 -4.92 -7.50
CA THR A 300 7.25 -6.17 -7.99
C THR A 300 8.06 -6.75 -9.15
N LYS A 301 7.97 -8.06 -9.35
CA LYS A 301 8.60 -8.75 -10.49
C LYS A 301 8.20 -8.12 -11.82
N GLN A 302 6.90 -7.84 -11.99
CA GLN A 302 6.38 -7.26 -13.21
C GLN A 302 6.89 -5.83 -13.44
N ARG A 303 7.02 -5.02 -12.38
CA ARG A 303 7.62 -3.67 -12.51
C ARG A 303 9.07 -3.76 -12.93
N MET A 304 9.86 -4.61 -12.28
CA MET A 304 11.27 -4.82 -12.64
C MET A 304 11.41 -5.27 -14.11
N TRP A 305 10.61 -6.25 -14.52
CA TRP A 305 10.58 -6.72 -15.91
C TRP A 305 10.25 -5.59 -16.89
N PHE A 306 9.20 -4.81 -16.61
CA PHE A 306 8.75 -3.71 -17.45
C PHE A 306 9.85 -2.65 -17.64
N VAL A 307 10.47 -2.20 -16.55
CA VAL A 307 11.49 -1.13 -16.65
C VAL A 307 12.77 -1.62 -17.32
N CYS A 308 13.20 -2.86 -17.06
CA CYS A 308 14.35 -3.44 -17.74
C CYS A 308 14.08 -3.65 -19.24
N HIS A 309 12.84 -3.97 -19.61
CA HIS A 309 12.47 -4.14 -21.01
C HIS A 309 12.40 -2.80 -21.74
N ALA A 310 11.81 -1.77 -21.13
CA ALA A 310 11.77 -0.42 -21.69
C ALA A 310 13.19 0.14 -21.94
N ALA A 311 14.14 -0.20 -21.07
CA ALA A 311 15.52 0.24 -21.16
C ALA A 311 16.39 -0.54 -22.16
N LEU A 312 15.85 -1.53 -22.88
CA LEU A 312 16.58 -2.20 -23.96
C LEU A 312 16.77 -1.23 -25.14
N PRO A 313 17.98 -1.11 -25.70
CA PRO A 313 18.23 -0.22 -26.82
C PRO A 313 17.58 -0.76 -28.10
N SER A 314 17.03 0.15 -28.92
CA SER A 314 16.42 -0.17 -30.22
C SER A 314 17.09 0.51 -31.42
N ASP A 315 18.04 1.41 -31.17
CA ASP A 315 18.62 2.34 -32.14
C ASP A 315 20.16 2.44 -32.06
N GLY A 316 20.82 1.43 -31.48
CA GLY A 316 22.28 1.41 -31.30
C GLY A 316 22.80 2.27 -30.13
N SER A 317 21.91 2.87 -29.34
CA SER A 317 22.25 3.50 -28.06
C SER A 317 22.68 2.47 -26.99
N ASP A 318 23.32 2.93 -25.92
CA ASP A 318 23.67 2.07 -24.78
C ASP A 318 22.42 1.63 -23.98
N VAL A 319 21.35 2.46 -23.98
CA VAL A 319 20.12 2.26 -23.20
C VAL A 319 18.93 2.87 -23.94
N GLY A 320 17.80 2.14 -23.99
CA GLY A 320 16.52 2.60 -24.55
C GLY A 320 15.76 3.60 -23.67
N ASP A 321 14.44 3.45 -23.53
CA ASP A 321 13.64 4.33 -22.68
C ASP A 321 13.97 4.13 -21.19
N ILE A 322 14.77 5.05 -20.67
CA ILE A 322 15.23 5.05 -19.28
C ILE A 322 14.21 5.68 -18.31
N ILE A 323 13.15 6.34 -18.79
CA ILE A 323 12.19 7.06 -17.93
C ILE A 323 11.54 6.11 -16.89
N PRO A 324 11.06 4.91 -17.25
CA PRO A 324 10.51 3.98 -16.28
C PRO A 324 11.52 3.52 -15.22
N MET A 325 12.78 3.33 -15.60
CA MET A 325 13.86 2.95 -14.67
C MET A 325 14.18 4.08 -13.70
N ARG A 326 14.26 5.32 -14.18
CA ARG A 326 14.43 6.52 -13.33
C ARG A 326 13.29 6.65 -12.32
N HIS A 327 12.06 6.44 -12.76
CA HIS A 327 10.91 6.43 -11.86
C HIS A 327 10.97 5.29 -10.82
N LEU A 328 11.48 4.11 -11.19
CA LEU A 328 11.73 3.04 -10.22
C LEU A 328 12.76 3.47 -9.18
N PHE A 329 13.91 4.00 -9.60
CA PHE A 329 14.98 4.44 -8.70
C PHE A 329 14.53 5.59 -7.78
N GLU A 330 13.70 6.50 -8.27
CA GLU A 330 13.08 7.54 -7.46
C GLU A 330 12.18 6.95 -6.36
N ASP A 331 11.32 5.98 -6.68
CA ASP A 331 10.41 5.38 -5.71
C ASP A 331 11.14 4.57 -4.62
N ILE A 332 12.23 3.88 -4.99
CA ILE A 332 12.99 3.03 -4.04
C ILE A 332 14.07 3.80 -3.26
N SER A 333 14.44 5.01 -3.71
CA SER A 333 15.42 5.86 -3.02
C SER A 333 14.80 6.87 -2.07
N ASN A 334 13.54 7.25 -2.30
CA ASN A 334 12.85 8.24 -1.50
C ASN A 334 12.22 7.57 -0.26
N PRO A 335 12.65 7.91 0.98
CA PRO A 335 12.17 7.24 2.19
C PRO A 335 10.66 7.32 2.39
N GLU A 336 10.02 8.43 2.01
CA GLU A 336 8.58 8.58 2.13
C GLU A 336 7.84 7.66 1.15
N LYS A 337 8.32 7.57 -0.09
CA LYS A 337 7.73 6.71 -1.13
C LYS A 337 7.87 5.24 -0.79
N VAL A 338 9.06 4.84 -0.31
CA VAL A 338 9.32 3.49 0.22
C VAL A 338 8.36 3.18 1.37
N CYS A 339 8.14 4.13 2.29
CA CYS A 339 7.22 3.94 3.41
C CYS A 339 5.78 3.67 2.94
N VAL A 340 5.28 4.46 1.99
CA VAL A 340 3.96 4.28 1.37
C VAL A 340 3.81 2.91 0.71
N LEU A 341 4.80 2.50 -0.10
CA LEU A 341 4.76 1.19 -0.75
C LEU A 341 4.81 0.04 0.26
N LYS A 342 5.66 0.14 1.29
CA LYS A 342 5.74 -0.88 2.35
C LYS A 342 4.44 -1.01 3.13
N GLU A 343 3.81 0.12 3.48
CA GLU A 343 2.51 0.14 4.16
C GLU A 343 1.47 -0.59 3.33
N PHE A 344 1.37 -0.26 2.03
CA PHE A 344 0.41 -0.87 1.14
C PHE A 344 0.68 -2.38 0.97
N ILE A 345 1.93 -2.77 0.69
CA ILE A 345 2.33 -4.18 0.51
C ILE A 345 2.03 -4.99 1.78
N ALA A 346 2.36 -4.47 2.96
CA ALA A 346 2.10 -5.13 4.24
C ALA A 346 0.59 -5.30 4.49
N HIS A 347 -0.20 -4.24 4.30
CA HIS A 347 -1.64 -4.31 4.47
C HIS A 347 -2.28 -5.36 3.57
N MET A 348 -1.91 -5.38 2.28
CA MET A 348 -2.48 -6.34 1.34
C MET A 348 -2.10 -7.79 1.66
N ARG A 349 -0.88 -8.02 2.13
CA ARG A 349 -0.44 -9.34 2.60
C ARG A 349 -1.28 -9.82 3.79
N ASP A 350 -1.58 -8.93 4.72
CA ASP A 350 -2.27 -9.28 5.96
C ASP A 350 -3.78 -9.47 5.74
N VAL A 351 -4.38 -8.77 4.77
CA VAL A 351 -5.83 -8.84 4.48
C VAL A 351 -6.20 -9.95 3.51
N ASP A 352 -5.41 -10.20 2.46
CA ASP A 352 -5.78 -11.15 1.39
C ASP A 352 -4.55 -11.77 0.71
N MET A 353 -4.08 -12.89 1.28
CA MET A 353 -2.89 -13.60 0.79
C MET A 353 -3.06 -14.15 -0.64
N ILE A 354 -4.29 -14.46 -1.06
CA ILE A 354 -4.60 -14.93 -2.41
C ILE A 354 -4.40 -13.78 -3.40
N LYS A 355 -4.99 -12.61 -3.13
CA LYS A 355 -4.77 -11.42 -3.95
C LYS A 355 -3.31 -10.95 -3.93
N TYR A 356 -2.61 -11.05 -2.80
CA TYR A 356 -1.19 -10.73 -2.72
C TYR A 356 -0.37 -11.57 -3.72
N THR A 357 -0.70 -12.87 -3.86
CA THR A 357 -0.03 -13.78 -4.79
C THR A 357 -0.30 -13.43 -6.25
N GLU A 358 -1.48 -12.89 -6.58
CA GLU A 358 -1.79 -12.36 -7.92
C GLU A 358 -1.05 -11.04 -8.20
N MET A 359 -0.87 -10.22 -7.17
CA MET A 359 -0.26 -8.88 -7.28
C MET A 359 1.24 -8.89 -7.58
N LYS A 360 1.97 -9.97 -7.28
CA LYS A 360 3.39 -10.11 -7.66
C LYS A 360 3.62 -9.95 -9.18
N ASN A 361 2.59 -10.21 -9.97
CA ASN A 361 2.59 -10.12 -11.43
C ASN A 361 2.00 -8.80 -11.95
N LYS A 362 1.84 -7.79 -11.10
CA LYS A 362 1.29 -6.48 -11.47
C LYS A 362 2.30 -5.36 -11.20
N VAL A 363 2.19 -4.28 -11.94
CA VAL A 363 3.07 -3.11 -11.80
C VAL A 363 2.46 -2.16 -10.76
N PHE A 364 3.19 -1.92 -9.67
CA PHE A 364 2.87 -0.88 -8.67
C PHE A 364 3.77 0.32 -8.85
N ILE A 365 3.16 1.50 -9.01
CA ILE A 365 3.88 2.75 -9.26
C ILE A 365 3.28 3.82 -8.33
N LEU A 366 4.11 4.72 -7.81
CA LEU A 366 3.60 5.96 -7.21
C LEU A 366 3.37 7.00 -8.30
N PRO A 367 2.34 7.84 -8.21
CA PRO A 367 2.20 8.92 -9.16
C PRO A 367 3.39 9.90 -9.06
N THR A 368 3.77 10.48 -10.19
CA THR A 368 4.78 11.54 -10.23
C THR A 368 4.18 12.80 -9.61
N GLU A 369 4.90 13.42 -8.68
CA GLU A 369 4.43 14.61 -7.97
C GLU A 369 4.08 15.74 -8.97
N GLY A 370 2.97 16.43 -8.72
CA GLY A 370 2.42 17.48 -9.57
C GLY A 370 1.69 17.00 -10.83
N SER A 371 1.73 15.70 -11.17
CA SER A 371 1.07 15.18 -12.36
C SER A 371 -0.40 14.82 -12.10
N THR A 372 -1.25 15.04 -13.11
CA THR A 372 -2.68 14.71 -13.06
C THR A 372 -2.95 13.38 -13.74
N TYR A 373 -3.74 12.53 -13.08
CA TYR A 373 -4.11 11.21 -13.56
C TYR A 373 -5.62 11.02 -13.53
N THR A 374 -6.09 10.15 -14.41
CA THR A 374 -7.46 9.64 -14.39
C THR A 374 -7.41 8.15 -14.12
N GLY A 375 -7.99 7.70 -13.00
CA GLY A 375 -7.91 6.32 -12.56
C GLY A 375 -9.25 5.79 -12.06
N ILE A 376 -9.34 4.45 -11.98
CA ILE A 376 -10.49 3.75 -11.41
C ILE A 376 -10.11 3.25 -10.02
N TYR A 377 -10.86 3.66 -9.00
CA TYR A 377 -10.63 3.22 -7.62
C TYR A 377 -10.92 1.73 -7.45
N LYS A 378 -10.01 1.03 -6.76
CA LYS A 378 -10.12 -0.40 -6.50
C LYS A 378 -10.34 -0.68 -5.02
N ASP A 379 -9.44 -0.22 -4.18
CA ASP A 379 -9.45 -0.40 -2.73
C ASP A 379 -8.48 0.57 -2.06
N CYS A 380 -8.41 0.51 -0.73
CA CYS A 380 -7.54 1.33 0.09
C CYS A 380 -6.84 0.50 1.16
N SER A 381 -5.63 0.93 1.52
CA SER A 381 -4.97 0.59 2.77
C SER A 381 -5.24 1.70 3.81
N PRO A 382 -4.77 1.58 5.06
CA PRO A 382 -4.86 2.66 6.04
C PRO A 382 -4.33 4.02 5.57
N ASP A 383 -3.22 4.07 4.83
CA ASP A 383 -2.58 5.32 4.40
C ASP A 383 -2.70 5.63 2.90
N SER A 384 -3.05 4.64 2.09
CA SER A 384 -3.01 4.74 0.63
C SER A 384 -4.31 4.30 -0.04
N ILE A 385 -4.52 4.74 -1.28
CA ILE A 385 -5.54 4.20 -2.17
C ILE A 385 -4.90 3.58 -3.41
N ARG A 386 -5.50 2.53 -3.94
CA ARG A 386 -5.08 1.89 -5.18
C ARG A 386 -6.01 2.29 -6.31
N LEU A 387 -5.42 2.93 -7.33
CA LEU A 387 -6.09 3.31 -8.56
C LEU A 387 -5.55 2.51 -9.73
N MET A 388 -6.42 2.15 -10.66
CA MET A 388 -6.03 1.53 -11.93
C MET A 388 -6.01 2.60 -13.02
N VAL A 389 -4.85 2.81 -13.64
CA VAL A 389 -4.62 3.80 -14.70
C VAL A 389 -3.95 3.10 -15.87
N LYS A 390 -4.62 3.03 -17.04
CA LYS A 390 -4.09 2.39 -18.26
C LYS A 390 -3.42 1.04 -17.97
N ASP A 391 -4.11 0.17 -17.22
CA ASP A 391 -3.68 -1.18 -16.79
C ASP A 391 -2.56 -1.29 -15.74
N ASN A 392 -2.05 -0.17 -15.23
CA ASN A 392 -1.10 -0.13 -14.11
C ASN A 392 -1.79 0.26 -12.81
N TYR A 393 -1.27 -0.24 -11.67
CA TYR A 393 -1.78 0.11 -10.36
C TYR A 393 -0.95 1.25 -9.75
N PHE A 394 -1.62 2.36 -9.52
CA PHE A 394 -1.07 3.53 -8.85
C PHE A 394 -1.39 3.46 -7.37
N ILE A 395 -0.35 3.48 -6.53
CA ILE A 395 -0.50 3.58 -5.08
C ILE A 395 -0.40 5.06 -4.73
N CYS A 396 -1.51 5.64 -4.30
CA CYS A 396 -1.65 7.07 -4.09
C CYS A 396 -1.80 7.36 -2.59
N LYS A 397 -1.06 8.33 -2.05
CA LYS A 397 -1.26 8.81 -0.68
C LYS A 397 -2.69 9.31 -0.52
N LYS A 398 -3.37 8.95 0.58
CA LYS A 398 -4.69 9.52 0.90
C LYS A 398 -4.67 11.05 1.01
N ASP A 399 -3.52 11.61 1.41
CA ASP A 399 -3.32 13.04 1.56
C ASP A 399 -3.39 13.85 0.24
N TYR A 400 -3.44 13.19 -0.93
CA TYR A 400 -3.73 13.84 -2.20
C TYR A 400 -5.23 14.15 -2.40
N PHE A 401 -6.10 13.59 -1.55
CA PHE A 401 -7.55 13.64 -1.73
C PHE A 401 -8.22 14.40 -0.60
N ALA A 402 -9.29 15.12 -0.93
CA ALA A 402 -10.11 15.79 0.08
C ALA A 402 -10.89 14.75 0.93
N PRO A 403 -11.20 15.05 2.19
CA PRO A 403 -11.87 14.11 3.10
C PRO A 403 -13.23 13.61 2.59
N GLU A 404 -14.02 14.47 1.93
CA GLU A 404 -15.33 14.08 1.38
C GLU A 404 -15.16 13.02 0.30
N THR A 405 -14.11 13.16 -0.52
CA THR A 405 -13.80 12.21 -1.59
C THR A 405 -13.53 10.85 -0.95
N LEU A 406 -12.57 10.77 -0.02
CA LEU A 406 -12.18 9.51 0.61
C LEU A 406 -13.34 8.77 1.29
N LYS A 407 -14.27 9.48 1.92
CA LYS A 407 -15.44 8.87 2.60
C LYS A 407 -16.50 8.33 1.65
N THR A 408 -16.58 8.89 0.44
CA THR A 408 -17.61 8.55 -0.54
C THR A 408 -17.12 7.62 -1.64
N LEU A 409 -15.82 7.28 -1.64
CA LEU A 409 -15.20 6.40 -2.63
C LEU A 409 -15.82 4.99 -2.63
N LEU A 410 -16.29 4.59 -3.80
CA LEU A 410 -16.79 3.23 -4.04
C LEU A 410 -15.91 2.51 -5.08
N PRO A 411 -15.59 1.21 -4.89
CA PRO A 411 -14.86 0.43 -5.88
C PRO A 411 -15.51 0.52 -7.28
N GLY A 412 -14.69 0.79 -8.30
CA GLY A 412 -15.13 1.01 -9.67
C GLY A 412 -15.39 2.48 -10.05
N GLN A 413 -15.38 3.41 -9.08
CA GLN A 413 -15.54 4.83 -9.35
C GLN A 413 -14.32 5.41 -10.09
N LYS A 414 -14.59 6.20 -11.13
CA LYS A 414 -13.57 6.95 -11.87
C LYS A 414 -13.26 8.26 -11.14
N LEU A 415 -11.98 8.58 -11.03
CA LEU A 415 -11.46 9.75 -10.33
C LEU A 415 -10.45 10.47 -11.20
N ILE A 416 -10.42 11.80 -11.08
CA ILE A 416 -9.36 12.65 -11.60
C ILE A 416 -8.69 13.28 -10.39
N PHE A 417 -7.36 13.19 -10.32
CA PHE A 417 -6.61 13.75 -9.21
C PHE A 417 -5.23 14.22 -9.66
N THR A 418 -4.68 15.19 -8.93
CA THR A 418 -3.29 15.62 -9.05
C THR A 418 -2.52 15.05 -7.87
N ALA A 419 -1.40 14.39 -8.14
CA ALA A 419 -0.54 13.83 -7.11
C ALA A 419 0.29 14.93 -6.45
N SER A 420 -0.35 15.70 -5.60
CA SER A 420 0.27 16.74 -4.81
C SER A 420 -0.62 16.99 -3.60
N ILE A 421 -0.02 17.18 -2.43
CA ILE A 421 -0.78 17.68 -1.29
C ILE A 421 -1.23 19.10 -1.66
N PRO A 422 -2.53 19.41 -1.70
CA PRO A 422 -2.99 20.76 -2.03
C PRO A 422 -2.31 21.77 -1.09
N ASN A 423 -1.87 22.93 -1.59
CA ASN A 423 -1.11 23.92 -0.79
C ASN A 423 -1.82 24.32 0.52
N ASN A 424 -3.15 24.32 0.48
CA ASN A 424 -4.03 24.56 1.61
C ASN A 424 -3.82 23.50 2.71
N PHE A 425 -3.52 22.24 2.38
CA PHE A 425 -3.42 21.11 3.30
C PHE A 425 -2.06 20.96 4.00
N GLN A 426 -1.00 21.65 3.55
CA GLN A 426 0.35 21.51 4.14
C GLN A 426 0.43 22.07 5.58
N ASN A 427 -0.27 23.18 5.85
CA ASN A 427 -0.31 23.80 7.19
C ASN A 427 -1.55 23.39 8.00
N ILE A 428 -2.35 22.46 7.48
CA ILE A 428 -3.61 22.03 8.10
C ILE A 428 -3.38 20.73 8.85
N LEU A 429 -3.70 20.72 10.14
CA LEU A 429 -3.71 19.53 10.96
C LEU A 429 -5.00 18.72 10.76
N LEU A 430 -6.17 19.37 10.88
CA LEU A 430 -7.49 18.79 10.61
C LEU A 430 -8.18 19.53 9.46
N PRO A 431 -8.41 18.85 8.32
CA PRO A 431 -9.06 19.48 7.18
C PRO A 431 -10.55 19.73 7.42
N GLY A 432 -11.02 20.84 6.86
CA GLY A 432 -12.44 21.13 6.74
C GLY A 432 -13.09 20.19 5.74
N GLU A 433 -14.34 19.83 6.02
CA GLU A 433 -15.15 18.93 5.21
C GLU A 433 -16.50 19.58 4.89
N LYS A 434 -16.87 19.59 3.61
CA LYS A 434 -18.19 19.97 3.11
C LYS A 434 -19.13 18.78 3.15
N LEU A 435 -19.78 18.59 4.29
CA LEU A 435 -20.84 17.60 4.43
C LEU A 435 -22.06 18.00 3.56
N ALA A 436 -22.49 17.10 2.68
CA ALA A 436 -23.62 17.33 1.78
C ALA A 436 -24.93 17.58 2.54
N SER A 437 -25.84 18.33 1.93
CA SER A 437 -27.19 18.53 2.47
C SER A 437 -27.98 17.20 2.44
N LEU A 438 -28.86 17.01 3.42
CA LEU A 438 -29.74 15.84 3.45
C LEU A 438 -30.72 15.86 2.28
N THR A 439 -30.91 14.70 1.68
CA THR A 439 -31.99 14.46 0.70
C THR A 439 -33.34 14.35 1.41
N GLU A 440 -34.44 14.63 0.70
CA GLU A 440 -35.80 14.45 1.26
C GLU A 440 -36.05 13.03 1.77
N LYS A 441 -35.51 12.02 1.08
CA LYS A 441 -35.62 10.63 1.49
C LYS A 441 -34.95 10.36 2.83
N GLU A 442 -33.78 10.94 3.07
CA GLU A 442 -33.06 10.81 4.35
C GLU A 442 -33.79 11.54 5.48
N ILE A 443 -34.32 12.74 5.20
CA ILE A 443 -35.11 13.51 6.15
C ILE A 443 -36.37 12.72 6.55
N ALA A 444 -37.14 12.24 5.58
CA ALA A 444 -38.33 11.43 5.81
C ALA A 444 -38.01 10.16 6.62
N THR A 445 -36.91 9.48 6.30
CA THR A 445 -36.46 8.29 7.04
C THR A 445 -36.15 8.61 8.51
N LYS A 446 -35.50 9.75 8.79
CA LYS A 446 -35.22 10.21 10.16
C LYS A 446 -36.49 10.64 10.89
N ILE A 447 -37.45 11.27 10.22
CA ILE A 447 -38.76 11.65 10.78
C ILE A 447 -39.53 10.40 11.24
N VAL A 448 -39.63 9.39 10.38
CA VAL A 448 -40.37 8.15 10.70
C VAL A 448 -39.76 7.37 11.86
N LYS A 449 -38.44 7.49 12.08
CA LYS A 449 -37.73 6.88 13.21
C LYS A 449 -37.89 7.65 14.53
N ASN A 450 -38.44 8.85 14.53
CA ASN A 450 -38.59 9.65 15.74
C ASN A 450 -39.68 9.06 16.65
N ALA A 451 -39.38 8.87 17.93
CA ALA A 451 -40.28 8.25 18.89
C ALA A 451 -41.64 8.98 19.00
N SER A 452 -41.64 10.32 19.06
CA SER A 452 -42.88 11.11 19.17
C SER A 452 -43.76 10.99 17.91
N VAL A 453 -43.12 10.94 16.73
CA VAL A 453 -43.82 10.71 15.45
C VAL A 453 -44.45 9.32 15.45
N GLN A 454 -43.72 8.28 15.90
CA GLN A 454 -44.25 6.91 15.98
C GLN A 454 -45.43 6.80 16.95
N THR A 455 -45.31 7.38 18.15
CA THR A 455 -46.40 7.37 19.14
C THR A 455 -47.65 8.06 18.61
N SER A 456 -47.51 9.23 17.98
CA SER A 456 -48.66 9.93 17.40
C SER A 456 -49.27 9.17 16.22
N ARG A 457 -48.43 8.56 15.36
CA ARG A 457 -48.89 7.68 14.28
C ARG A 457 -49.73 6.51 14.82
N GLU A 458 -49.31 5.88 15.91
CA GLU A 458 -50.06 4.76 16.49
C GLU A 458 -51.40 5.20 17.09
N LYS A 459 -51.45 6.37 17.73
CA LYS A 459 -52.71 7.00 18.18
C LYS A 459 -53.66 7.26 17.02
N ILE A 460 -53.14 7.77 15.90
CA ILE A 460 -53.92 7.98 14.67
C ILE A 460 -54.48 6.66 14.16
N ARG A 461 -53.69 5.59 14.11
CA ARG A 461 -54.16 4.25 13.69
C ARG A 461 -55.27 3.72 14.60
N HIS A 462 -55.08 3.83 15.91
CA HIS A 462 -56.09 3.43 16.90
C HIS A 462 -57.39 4.21 16.73
N LEU A 463 -57.32 5.54 16.63
CA LEU A 463 -58.50 6.39 16.42
C LEU A 463 -59.16 6.14 15.07
N SER A 464 -58.38 5.90 14.00
CA SER A 464 -58.89 5.58 12.67
C SER A 464 -59.69 4.27 12.65
N LYS A 465 -59.25 3.26 13.41
CA LYS A 465 -60.01 2.02 13.62
C LYS A 465 -61.39 2.27 14.22
N HIS A 466 -61.49 3.17 15.21
CA HIS A 466 -62.77 3.49 15.86
C HIS A 466 -63.68 4.38 15.00
N VAL A 467 -63.10 5.22 14.15
CA VAL A 467 -63.83 6.18 13.31
C VAL A 467 -64.28 5.56 11.98
N TYR A 468 -63.42 4.76 11.34
CA TYR A 468 -63.63 4.23 9.98
C TYR A 468 -63.68 2.71 9.89
N ARG A 469 -63.36 1.97 10.97
CA ARG A 469 -63.08 0.52 10.96
C ARG A 469 -61.87 0.09 10.13
N ASP A 470 -61.06 1.05 9.70
CA ASP A 470 -59.78 0.82 9.03
C ASP A 470 -58.68 1.65 9.69
N SER A 471 -57.68 0.96 10.25
CA SER A 471 -56.52 1.60 10.89
C SER A 471 -55.56 2.25 9.91
N ASN A 472 -55.66 1.94 8.61
CA ASN A 472 -54.70 2.31 7.57
C ASN A 472 -55.20 3.37 6.61
N ILE A 473 -56.46 3.79 6.73
CA ILE A 473 -57.14 4.69 5.80
C ILE A 473 -56.39 6.02 5.58
N LEU A 474 -55.66 6.51 6.59
CA LEU A 474 -54.86 7.74 6.51
C LEU A 474 -53.37 7.51 6.16
N ASN A 475 -52.93 6.28 5.91
CA ASN A 475 -51.49 5.99 5.72
C ASN A 475 -50.90 6.71 4.51
N LYS A 476 -51.66 6.85 3.42
CA LYS A 476 -51.20 7.56 2.21
C LYS A 476 -50.90 9.03 2.53
N ASP A 477 -51.84 9.70 3.19
CA ASP A 477 -51.70 11.11 3.57
C ASP A 477 -50.59 11.30 4.62
N ILE A 478 -50.47 10.39 5.59
CA ILE A 478 -49.37 10.39 6.58
C ILE A 478 -48.01 10.26 5.89
N ASN A 479 -47.88 9.39 4.89
CA ASN A 479 -46.64 9.22 4.16
C ASN A 479 -46.31 10.47 3.31
N LEU A 480 -47.32 11.11 2.70
CA LEU A 480 -47.16 12.38 2.01
C LEU A 480 -46.71 13.50 2.95
N ILE A 481 -47.34 13.62 4.14
CA ILE A 481 -46.93 14.58 5.18
C ILE A 481 -45.45 14.39 5.55
N ASN A 482 -44.98 13.15 5.69
CA ASN A 482 -43.57 12.90 6.03
C ASN A 482 -42.61 13.35 4.92
N MET A 483 -43.00 13.26 3.64
CA MET A 483 -42.21 13.69 2.49
C MET A 483 -42.27 15.20 2.26
N ASP A 484 -43.46 15.81 2.25
CA ASP A 484 -43.69 17.22 1.91
C ASP A 484 -43.66 18.18 3.10
N SER A 485 -43.20 17.70 4.27
CA SER A 485 -43.07 18.49 5.49
C SER A 485 -42.12 19.71 5.40
N GLY A 486 -41.46 19.91 4.25
CA GLY A 486 -40.63 21.08 3.96
C GLY A 486 -41.41 22.35 3.59
N LEU A 487 -42.71 22.25 3.33
CA LEU A 487 -43.58 23.38 3.00
C LEU A 487 -44.15 24.07 4.26
N SER A 488 -44.80 25.22 4.08
CA SER A 488 -45.46 25.93 5.20
C SER A 488 -46.55 25.06 5.85
N GLU A 489 -46.79 25.26 7.15
CA GLU A 489 -47.77 24.45 7.92
C GLU A 489 -49.17 24.44 7.28
N GLN A 490 -49.55 25.54 6.63
CA GLN A 490 -50.82 25.65 5.89
C GLN A 490 -50.86 24.70 4.68
N HIS A 491 -49.77 24.56 3.93
CA HIS A 491 -49.69 23.62 2.82
C HIS A 491 -49.76 22.17 3.32
N VAL A 492 -49.06 21.83 4.41
CA VAL A 492 -49.10 20.46 4.96
C VAL A 492 -50.49 20.10 5.49
N LYS A 493 -51.23 21.06 6.06
CA LYS A 493 -52.64 20.86 6.48
C LYS A 493 -53.58 20.62 5.30
N GLN A 494 -53.30 21.20 4.13
CA GLN A 494 -54.09 20.98 2.92
C GLN A 494 -53.90 19.57 2.32
N ILE A 495 -52.77 18.90 2.61
CA ILE A 495 -52.51 17.52 2.19
C ILE A 495 -53.57 16.57 2.77
N VAL A 496 -53.99 16.80 4.02
CA VAL A 496 -55.05 16.00 4.67
C VAL A 496 -56.41 16.68 4.47
N ASN A 497 -57.05 16.41 3.33
CA ASN A 497 -58.39 16.91 3.09
C ASN A 497 -59.44 16.09 3.89
N PHE A 498 -59.66 16.46 5.16
CA PHE A 498 -60.62 15.79 6.04
C PHE A 498 -62.06 15.75 5.52
N SER A 499 -62.45 16.69 4.67
CA SER A 499 -63.79 16.69 4.05
C SER A 499 -64.05 15.42 3.23
N LYS A 500 -62.99 14.86 2.61
CA LYS A 500 -63.04 13.65 1.79
C LYS A 500 -63.39 12.38 2.58
N TYR A 501 -63.15 12.40 3.89
CA TYR A 501 -63.35 11.25 4.78
C TYR A 501 -64.67 11.30 5.56
N THR A 502 -65.40 12.41 5.53
CA THR A 502 -66.65 12.58 6.29
C THR A 502 -67.75 11.60 5.86
N SER A 503 -67.79 11.22 4.59
CA SER A 503 -68.72 10.22 4.06
C SER A 503 -68.38 8.77 4.47
N GLN A 504 -67.14 8.52 4.90
CA GLN A 504 -66.59 7.17 5.16
C GLN A 504 -66.68 6.76 6.64
N LEU A 505 -67.23 7.62 7.50
CA LEU A 505 -67.49 7.33 8.91
C LEU A 505 -68.28 6.01 9.08
N SER A 506 -67.87 5.20 10.05
CA SER A 506 -68.47 3.88 10.31
C SER A 506 -69.94 3.95 10.76
N GLY A 507 -70.76 2.96 10.37
CA GLY A 507 -72.19 2.87 10.71
C GLY A 507 -73.10 3.68 9.79
N THR A 508 -74.41 3.69 10.02
CA THR A 508 -75.39 4.38 9.16
C THR A 508 -76.10 5.52 9.91
N LYS A 509 -76.50 6.55 9.16
CA LYS A 509 -77.36 7.64 9.61
C LYS A 509 -78.50 7.79 8.60
N VAL A 510 -79.73 7.50 9.02
CA VAL A 510 -80.93 7.56 8.17
C VAL A 510 -82.01 8.33 8.93
N PHE A 511 -82.58 9.38 8.33
CA PHE A 511 -83.59 10.25 8.97
C PHE A 511 -83.23 10.65 10.42
N ASN A 512 -81.98 11.09 10.65
CA ASN A 512 -81.39 11.44 11.96
C ASN A 512 -81.23 10.30 12.99
N ILE A 513 -81.64 9.07 12.68
CA ILE A 513 -81.37 7.88 13.49
C ILE A 513 -79.95 7.40 13.20
N ARG A 514 -79.11 7.33 14.25
CA ARG A 514 -77.70 6.92 14.17
C ARG A 514 -77.51 5.56 14.81
N THR A 515 -76.81 4.64 14.14
CA THR A 515 -76.41 3.37 14.76
C THR A 515 -75.41 3.59 15.90
N PRO A 516 -75.25 2.65 16.85
CA PRO A 516 -74.25 2.75 17.91
C PRO A 516 -72.82 2.93 17.37
N SER A 517 -72.51 2.29 16.23
CA SER A 517 -71.21 2.46 15.56
C SER A 517 -71.04 3.88 14.99
N ARG A 518 -72.09 4.48 14.42
CA ARG A 518 -72.07 5.85 13.92
C ARG A 518 -71.92 6.89 15.04
N LYS A 519 -72.62 6.71 16.16
CA LYS A 519 -72.45 7.57 17.35
C LYS A 519 -70.99 7.55 17.88
N ARG A 520 -70.38 6.36 17.96
CA ARG A 520 -68.97 6.21 18.38
C ARG A 520 -67.99 6.82 17.39
N ALA A 521 -68.24 6.68 16.08
CA ALA A 521 -67.40 7.27 15.04
C ALA A 521 -67.44 8.81 15.10
N GLU A 522 -68.64 9.40 15.16
CA GLU A 522 -68.84 10.86 15.26
C GLU A 522 -68.19 11.43 16.54
N ALA A 523 -68.26 10.73 17.68
CA ALA A 523 -67.63 11.17 18.93
C ALA A 523 -66.08 11.11 18.92
N ASN A 524 -65.49 10.19 18.16
CA ASN A 524 -64.03 10.06 18.06
C ASN A 524 -63.42 10.85 16.90
N TYR A 525 -64.21 11.25 15.90
CA TYR A 525 -63.74 11.99 14.73
C TYR A 525 -63.02 13.31 15.08
N PRO A 526 -63.54 14.19 15.96
CA PRO A 526 -62.80 15.40 16.37
C PRO A 526 -61.46 15.09 17.06
N LYS A 527 -61.40 13.98 17.82
CA LYS A 527 -60.16 13.53 18.47
C LYS A 527 -59.13 13.08 17.44
N LEU A 528 -59.58 12.38 16.39
CA LEU A 528 -58.73 11.97 15.26
C LEU A 528 -58.18 13.17 14.51
N VAL A 529 -59.04 14.14 14.14
CA VAL A 529 -58.61 15.38 13.45
C VAL A 529 -57.57 16.13 14.29
N ARG A 530 -57.82 16.27 15.60
CA ARG A 530 -56.87 16.90 16.52
C ARG A 530 -55.54 16.16 16.58
N GLU A 531 -55.56 14.83 16.65
CA GLU A 531 -54.33 14.04 16.69
C GLU A 531 -53.54 14.11 15.38
N VAL A 532 -54.20 14.18 14.22
CA VAL A 532 -53.50 14.38 12.94
C VAL A 532 -52.92 15.79 12.83
N ASN A 533 -53.61 16.82 13.30
CA ASN A 533 -53.03 18.16 13.39
C ASN A 533 -51.80 18.17 14.31
N ASN A 534 -51.88 17.50 15.46
CA ASN A 534 -50.74 17.32 16.36
C ASN A 534 -49.58 16.56 15.67
N TYR A 535 -49.89 15.51 14.90
CA TYR A 535 -48.92 14.77 14.10
C TYR A 535 -48.19 15.69 13.11
N ILE A 536 -48.91 16.51 12.36
CA ILE A 536 -48.33 17.50 11.44
C ILE A 536 -47.37 18.42 12.18
N SER A 537 -47.77 18.99 13.31
CA SER A 537 -46.92 19.87 14.11
C SER A 537 -45.67 19.15 14.63
N ILE A 538 -45.80 17.90 15.10
CA ILE A 538 -44.67 17.06 15.54
C ILE A 538 -43.70 16.80 14.38
N VAL A 539 -44.22 16.48 13.19
CA VAL A 539 -43.40 16.21 11.99
C VAL A 539 -42.64 17.46 11.58
N ILE A 540 -43.30 18.62 11.47
CA ILE A 540 -42.64 19.91 11.13
C ILE A 540 -41.55 20.26 12.15
N ALA A 541 -41.86 20.15 13.45
CA ALA A 541 -40.90 20.42 14.51
C ALA A 541 -39.71 19.44 14.48
N THR A 542 -39.98 18.17 14.18
CA THR A 542 -38.96 17.12 14.05
C THR A 542 -38.06 17.40 12.85
N ARG A 543 -38.63 17.76 11.70
CA ARG A 543 -37.89 18.17 10.50
C ARG A 543 -36.96 19.35 10.80
N LYS A 544 -37.49 20.41 11.42
CA LYS A 544 -36.68 21.58 11.82
C LYS A 544 -35.51 21.18 12.71
N LYS A 545 -35.73 20.30 13.70
CA LYS A 545 -34.66 19.78 14.56
C LYS A 545 -33.61 18.97 13.79
N ILE A 546 -34.04 18.13 12.84
CA ILE A 546 -33.14 17.33 11.99
C ILE A 546 -32.25 18.26 11.15
N LEU A 547 -32.85 19.25 10.48
CA LEU A 547 -32.12 20.21 9.65
C LEU A 547 -31.16 21.07 10.48
N GLN A 548 -31.60 21.60 11.62
CA GLN A 548 -30.74 22.36 12.53
C GLN A 548 -29.58 21.53 13.09
N LYS A 549 -29.81 20.26 13.40
CA LYS A 549 -28.73 19.36 13.85
C LYS A 549 -27.75 19.10 12.71
N HIS A 550 -28.24 18.88 11.50
CA HIS A 550 -27.40 18.68 10.32
C HIS A 550 -26.57 19.92 10.00
N GLN A 551 -27.16 21.11 10.07
CA GLN A 551 -26.46 22.37 9.85
C GLN A 551 -25.31 22.58 10.87
N ARG A 552 -25.56 22.34 12.16
CA ARG A 552 -24.49 22.41 13.17
C ARG A 552 -23.36 21.43 12.88
N GLU A 553 -23.71 20.24 12.38
CA GLU A 553 -22.71 19.24 11.99
C GLU A 553 -21.92 19.68 10.75
N GLN A 554 -22.57 20.32 9.78
CA GLN A 554 -21.90 20.94 8.62
C GLN A 554 -20.93 22.03 9.08
N GLU A 555 -21.36 22.95 9.94
CA GLU A 555 -20.53 24.02 10.49
C GLU A 555 -19.34 23.47 11.29
N ARG A 556 -19.57 22.41 12.09
CA ARG A 556 -18.51 21.69 12.81
C ARG A 556 -17.48 21.10 11.86
N CYS A 557 -17.93 20.33 10.87
CA CYS A 557 -17.04 19.66 9.93
C CYS A 557 -16.28 20.63 9.01
N GLN A 558 -16.84 21.79 8.70
CA GLN A 558 -16.19 22.82 7.88
C GLN A 558 -15.02 23.51 8.58
N GLN A 559 -14.94 23.46 9.92
CA GLN A 559 -13.83 24.06 10.65
C GLN A 559 -12.50 23.42 10.22
N VAL A 560 -11.50 24.27 10.02
CA VAL A 560 -10.12 23.87 9.76
C VAL A 560 -9.33 24.08 11.04
N VAL A 561 -8.50 23.11 11.40
CA VAL A 561 -7.51 23.27 12.47
C VAL A 561 -6.13 23.26 11.84
N GLU A 562 -5.44 24.38 11.95
CA GLU A 562 -4.06 24.53 11.49
C GLU A 562 -3.09 23.84 12.46
N ILE A 563 -1.93 23.47 11.93
CA ILE A 563 -0.80 23.04 12.76
C ILE A 563 -0.41 24.23 13.65
N PRO A 564 -0.09 24.03 14.95
CA PRO A 564 0.40 25.12 15.79
C PRO A 564 1.60 25.82 15.15
N ASN A 565 1.76 27.13 15.39
CA ASN A 565 2.90 27.87 14.86
C ASN A 565 4.24 27.28 15.35
N GLN A 566 5.34 27.60 14.66
CA GLN A 566 6.65 27.01 14.93
C GLN A 566 7.08 27.20 16.39
N VAL A 567 6.83 28.38 16.98
CA VAL A 567 7.18 28.68 18.39
C VAL A 567 6.46 27.73 19.36
N VAL A 568 5.17 27.47 19.13
CA VAL A 568 4.41 26.51 19.95
C VAL A 568 4.96 25.10 19.72
N GLN A 569 5.23 24.70 18.47
CA GLN A 569 5.79 23.37 18.18
C GLN A 569 7.14 23.14 18.86
N ASP A 570 8.03 24.13 18.82
CA ASP A 570 9.35 24.07 19.45
C ASP A 570 9.21 23.85 20.95
N ILE A 571 8.31 24.59 21.61
CA ILE A 571 8.01 24.41 23.04
C ILE A 571 7.46 23.02 23.32
N LEU A 572 6.51 22.53 22.52
CA LEU A 572 5.94 21.19 22.69
C LEU A 572 6.98 20.07 22.54
N ASN A 573 8.13 20.37 21.94
CA ASN A 573 9.24 19.44 21.76
C ASN A 573 10.33 19.58 22.85
N LEU A 574 10.30 20.61 23.69
CA LEU A 574 11.25 20.80 24.79
C LEU A 574 11.06 19.77 25.91
N PRO A 575 12.09 19.52 26.73
CA PRO A 575 11.94 18.81 28.01
C PRO A 575 10.92 19.48 28.93
N LYS A 576 10.22 18.69 29.76
CA LYS A 576 9.10 19.16 30.61
C LYS A 576 9.45 20.38 31.48
N GLU A 577 10.67 20.43 32.02
CA GLU A 577 11.12 21.54 32.88
C GLU A 577 11.28 22.85 32.11
N GLU A 578 11.79 22.78 30.89
CA GLU A 578 11.96 23.93 30.01
C GLU A 578 10.61 24.40 29.46
N GLN A 579 9.68 23.48 29.18
CA GLN A 579 8.30 23.82 28.84
C GLN A 579 7.66 24.69 29.91
N ILE A 580 7.78 24.31 31.18
CA ILE A 580 7.21 25.07 32.31
C ILE A 580 7.83 26.48 32.36
N LYS A 581 9.15 26.60 32.21
CA LYS A 581 9.83 27.91 32.21
C LYS A 581 9.33 28.80 31.06
N ALA A 582 9.32 28.28 29.84
CA ALA A 582 8.88 29.00 28.65
C ALA A 582 7.41 29.45 28.73
N LEU A 583 6.52 28.56 29.16
CA LEU A 583 5.08 28.85 29.28
C LEU A 583 4.78 29.85 30.40
N ASN A 584 5.55 29.84 31.49
CA ASN A 584 5.39 30.84 32.56
C ASN A 584 5.95 32.21 32.18
N ALA A 585 7.02 32.26 31.40
CA ALA A 585 7.61 33.49 30.92
C ALA A 585 6.70 34.22 29.91
N ASN A 586 5.87 33.48 29.17
CA ASN A 586 5.01 34.05 28.13
C ASN A 586 3.54 33.57 28.24
N PRO A 587 2.64 34.38 28.82
CA PRO A 587 1.22 34.06 28.91
C PRO A 587 0.51 33.88 27.56
N GLN A 588 0.99 34.52 26.49
CA GLN A 588 0.40 34.39 25.15
C GLN A 588 0.57 32.96 24.62
N LEU A 589 1.71 32.31 24.88
CA LEU A 589 1.95 30.93 24.45
C LEU A 589 1.01 29.93 25.14
N ASN A 590 0.68 30.15 26.41
CA ASN A 590 -0.35 29.36 27.09
C ASN A 590 -1.73 29.53 26.43
N LYS A 591 -2.07 30.77 26.05
CA LYS A 591 -3.33 31.06 25.35
C LYS A 591 -3.36 30.41 23.97
N ASP A 592 -2.26 30.47 23.21
CA ASP A 592 -2.17 29.84 21.89
C ASP A 592 -2.37 28.31 21.95
N ILE A 593 -1.79 27.64 22.96
CA ILE A 593 -2.01 26.21 23.20
C ILE A 593 -3.46 25.92 23.59
N GLU A 594 -4.06 26.76 24.43
CA GLU A 594 -5.46 26.61 24.85
C GLU A 594 -6.43 26.81 23.69
N ASP A 595 -6.20 27.83 22.87
CA ASP A 595 -6.98 28.14 21.67
C ASP A 595 -6.86 27.00 20.64
N PHE A 596 -5.66 26.44 20.44
CA PHE A 596 -5.45 25.26 19.60
C PHE A 596 -6.25 24.05 20.10
N LEU A 597 -6.15 23.70 21.38
CA LEU A 597 -6.87 22.56 21.95
C LEU A 597 -8.39 22.75 21.90
N ASN A 598 -8.87 23.99 22.09
CA ASN A 598 -10.27 24.32 21.97
C ASN A 598 -10.75 24.16 20.53
N LYS A 599 -9.98 24.60 19.52
CA LYS A 599 -10.30 24.38 18.09
C LYS A 599 -10.38 22.90 17.74
N VAL A 600 -9.47 22.06 18.25
CA VAL A 600 -9.54 20.60 18.07
C VAL A 600 -10.82 20.04 18.69
N LYS A 601 -11.12 20.43 19.93
CA LYS A 601 -12.30 19.95 20.66
C LYS A 601 -13.61 20.36 19.99
N THR A 602 -13.68 21.57 19.41
CA THR A 602 -14.88 22.00 18.68
C THR A 602 -15.00 21.30 17.33
N ARG A 603 -13.87 21.03 16.65
CA ARG A 603 -13.86 20.36 15.35
C ARG A 603 -14.22 18.88 15.41
N LEU A 604 -13.80 18.15 16.44
CA LEU A 604 -14.04 16.71 16.54
C LEU A 604 -15.39 16.40 17.19
N SER A 605 -16.09 15.39 16.69
CA SER A 605 -17.25 14.83 17.38
C SER A 605 -16.81 14.10 18.65
N THR A 606 -17.75 13.84 19.56
CA THR A 606 -17.45 13.11 20.80
C THR A 606 -16.78 11.76 20.53
N LYS A 607 -17.22 11.03 19.49
CA LYS A 607 -16.65 9.73 19.11
C LYS A 607 -15.24 9.86 18.50
N GLU A 608 -15.02 10.89 17.70
CA GLU A 608 -13.70 11.17 17.11
C GLU A 608 -12.71 11.58 18.20
N TYR A 609 -13.11 12.45 19.12
CA TYR A 609 -12.27 12.86 20.24
C TYR A 609 -11.95 11.68 21.16
N GLN A 610 -12.93 10.81 21.45
CA GLN A 610 -12.69 9.57 22.19
C GLN A 610 -11.71 8.64 21.45
N ALA A 611 -11.87 8.47 20.14
CA ALA A 611 -10.95 7.67 19.34
C ALA A 611 -9.52 8.24 19.36
N LEU A 612 -9.37 9.56 19.43
CA LEU A 612 -8.08 10.23 19.58
C LEU A 612 -7.44 9.96 20.95
N ASP A 613 -8.21 10.08 22.04
CA ASP A 613 -7.70 9.83 23.40
C ASP A 613 -7.36 8.35 23.64
N GLU A 614 -8.14 7.42 23.07
CA GLU A 614 -7.94 5.97 23.18
C GLU A 614 -6.90 5.42 22.17
N ASN A 615 -6.25 6.27 21.37
CA ASN A 615 -5.29 5.88 20.32
C ASN A 615 -5.89 4.93 19.24
N HIS A 616 -7.20 5.02 19.00
CA HIS A 616 -7.90 4.27 17.95
C HIS A 616 -7.78 4.97 16.58
N TYR A 617 -6.55 5.05 16.05
CA TYR A 617 -6.22 5.87 14.88
C TYR A 617 -6.96 5.48 13.59
N GLU A 618 -7.23 4.20 13.38
CA GLU A 618 -7.97 3.74 12.19
C GLU A 618 -9.43 4.23 12.19
N LYS A 619 -10.08 4.20 13.36
CA LYS A 619 -11.44 4.74 13.55
C LYS A 619 -11.45 6.25 13.37
N LEU A 620 -10.43 6.94 13.89
CA LEU A 620 -10.29 8.38 13.71
C LEU A 620 -10.09 8.77 12.24
N ALA A 621 -9.16 8.08 11.56
CA ALA A 621 -8.81 8.31 10.17
C ALA A 621 -10.00 8.09 9.22
N SER A 622 -10.71 6.97 9.40
CA SER A 622 -11.92 6.65 8.61
C SER A 622 -13.07 7.62 8.88
N SER A 623 -13.30 8.03 10.14
CA SER A 623 -14.35 8.99 10.49
C SER A 623 -14.10 10.38 9.91
N ILE A 624 -12.84 10.84 9.92
CA ILE A 624 -12.48 12.19 9.44
C ILE A 624 -12.26 12.19 7.93
N GLY A 625 -11.81 11.08 7.33
CA GLY A 625 -11.44 11.00 5.91
C GLY A 625 -9.99 11.42 5.68
N ILE A 626 -9.04 10.87 6.44
CA ILE A 626 -7.59 11.16 6.34
C ILE A 626 -6.78 9.86 6.39
N SER A 627 -5.46 9.95 6.17
CA SER A 627 -4.54 8.82 6.40
C SER A 627 -4.42 8.48 7.89
N MET A 628 -4.10 7.22 8.20
CA MET A 628 -3.83 6.80 9.57
C MET A 628 -2.56 7.45 10.13
N ASN A 629 -1.55 7.70 9.30
CA ASN A 629 -0.36 8.46 9.67
C ASN A 629 -0.72 9.88 10.10
N ARG A 630 -1.57 10.57 9.35
CA ARG A 630 -2.05 11.90 9.76
C ARG A 630 -2.85 11.83 11.07
N ALA A 631 -3.68 10.81 11.26
CA ALA A 631 -4.39 10.58 12.53
C ALA A 631 -3.42 10.41 13.73
N ARG A 632 -2.29 9.72 13.53
CA ARG A 632 -1.23 9.59 14.55
C ARG A 632 -0.52 10.92 14.81
N GLU A 633 -0.24 11.70 13.77
CA GLU A 633 0.38 13.03 13.91
C GLU A 633 -0.52 13.99 14.70
N ILE A 634 -1.82 14.01 14.39
CA ILE A 634 -2.83 14.76 15.14
C ILE A 634 -2.80 14.35 16.61
N ALA A 635 -2.88 13.05 16.90
CA ALA A 635 -2.84 12.56 18.28
C ALA A 635 -1.55 12.97 19.01
N LYS A 636 -0.39 12.83 18.36
CA LYS A 636 0.92 13.21 18.94
C LYS A 636 0.97 14.69 19.31
N ILE A 637 0.53 15.58 18.42
CA ILE A 637 0.54 17.03 18.67
C ILE A 637 -0.46 17.40 19.77
N VAL A 638 -1.67 16.84 19.72
CA VAL A 638 -2.73 17.10 20.72
C VAL A 638 -2.31 16.61 22.11
N GLN A 639 -1.75 15.40 22.22
CA GLN A 639 -1.25 14.87 23.49
C GLN A 639 -0.13 15.73 24.09
N LYS A 640 0.83 16.17 23.27
CA LYS A 640 1.89 17.09 23.73
C LYS A 640 1.30 18.41 24.24
N ALA A 641 0.37 19.00 23.51
CA ALA A 641 -0.31 20.23 23.89
C ALA A 641 -1.12 20.08 25.20
N GLN A 642 -1.81 18.95 25.39
CA GLN A 642 -2.53 18.63 26.62
C GLN A 642 -1.58 18.52 27.82
N VAL A 643 -0.45 17.82 27.67
CA VAL A 643 0.59 17.68 28.71
C VAL A 643 1.17 19.05 29.08
N ALA A 644 1.56 19.86 28.10
CA ALA A 644 2.10 21.20 28.32
C ALA A 644 1.11 22.09 29.10
N ARG A 645 -0.17 22.06 28.73
CA ARG A 645 -1.24 22.80 29.43
C ARG A 645 -1.45 22.31 30.87
N HIS A 646 -1.38 20.99 31.10
CA HIS A 646 -1.49 20.41 32.43
C HIS A 646 -0.35 20.88 33.35
N LEU A 647 0.90 20.75 32.88
CA LEU A 647 2.10 21.16 33.62
C LEU A 647 2.07 22.64 34.00
N SER A 648 1.68 23.52 33.07
CA SER A 648 1.53 24.96 33.30
C SER A 648 0.50 25.27 34.40
N ARG A 649 -0.63 24.54 34.41
CA ARG A 649 -1.69 24.71 35.43
C ARG A 649 -1.25 24.23 36.81
N GLU A 650 -0.65 23.05 36.90
CA GLU A 650 -0.14 22.52 38.18
C GLU A 650 0.91 23.44 38.79
N TYR A 651 1.84 23.95 37.97
CA TYR A 651 2.86 24.88 38.44
C TYR A 651 2.25 26.17 39.00
N LYS A 652 1.25 26.75 38.33
CA LYS A 652 0.54 27.96 38.81
C LYS A 652 -0.19 27.71 40.14
N ILE A 653 -0.76 26.51 40.34
CA ILE A 653 -1.41 26.12 41.59
C ILE A 653 -0.37 25.98 42.70
N CYS A 654 0.73 25.26 42.46
CA CYS A 654 1.81 25.10 43.42
C CYS A 654 2.41 26.46 43.84
N LYS A 655 2.74 27.33 42.87
CA LYS A 655 3.28 28.67 43.14
C LYS A 655 2.31 29.53 43.95
N SER A 656 1.02 29.51 43.62
CA SER A 656 -0.02 30.23 44.38
C SER A 656 -0.14 29.74 45.82
N ARG A 657 -0.06 28.42 46.04
CA ARG A 657 -0.05 27.82 47.40
C ARG A 657 1.19 28.23 48.19
N THR A 658 2.37 28.20 47.58
CA THR A 658 3.61 28.64 48.26
C THR A 658 3.58 30.12 48.62
N MET A 659 3.05 30.99 47.75
CA MET A 659 2.88 32.42 48.04
C MET A 659 1.81 32.71 49.11
N ALA A 660 0.79 31.86 49.21
CA ALA A 660 -0.24 31.98 50.24
C ALA A 660 0.22 31.49 51.62
N ILE A 661 1.22 30.58 51.67
CA ILE A 661 1.85 30.13 52.92
C ILE A 661 2.95 31.11 53.40
N ALA A 662 3.52 31.90 52.47
CA ALA A 662 4.56 32.88 52.76
C ALA A 662 4.02 34.29 53.11
N ARG A 663 2.70 34.49 53.10
CA ARG A 663 1.99 35.69 53.58
C ARG A 663 1.30 35.35 54.89
#